data_AF-A0A4Q5UAI0-F1
#
_entry.id   AF-A0A4Q5UAI0-F1
#
_cell.length_a   1.000
_cell.length_b   1.000
_cell.length_c   1.000
_cell.angle_alpha   90.00
_cell.angle_beta   90.00
_cell.angle_gamma   90.00
#
_symmetry.space_group_name_H-M   'P 1'
#
loop_
_entity.id
_entity.type
_entity.pdbx_description
1 polymer ?
#
loop_
_entity_poly.entity_id
_entity_poly.type
_entity_poly.pdbx_seq_one_letter_code
_entity_poly.pdbx_strand_id
1 'polypeptide(L)'
;MLGKTAFKPTDAAPGAPQPGADVQQEIEARTRAVSRAETDLGVMSAELEKLKAELAKHEDGAGAAKKSGDLDTLRNKLASAEMRHSKLAEDTVIAKQELARLKSFSPAANGKFHGADNDDEEISATMYDALRLPLIAKKTTDEKWAAGGILKYIEDNVAADAMSISDSIDKINKLSNLKNSFHQYLQGRWNSLSENQKAVLNTEAYPNVMDYLIAFGYFVKGIGEVTAMFNFISTNKSGADAVVNYALMSTARFMIKKNGVVIGDEGAKTFNDDNHPLMISLRSGAIVFHEDEFKLQVDKSFKSFIANGSQFTLIKKGLLQIGMSQEQLDELPEKKLKALNAELKKFPIALTEQNVGPLLLQNLGMLAGSDDPSDSEDEVDLDVDEGDSMFEAVFEDDEITTVEANKSNVRCAAQLFGSMIMDTELDLFNLTNYLTNNYLIRNRVDISDQNLANDLQQFVFSNRFTVEKKGVKTTYDRTDVSERSHFYRQVFNFGTEQMPQDVIANVRFPRLWAQLVPAVKKYLEESSSSLSEDTFVSKGGVMQIVAGLKTNAAQFCTSIAKIISPIIDAEWHFIKERILSHPEIVRQVSPTLPSWKGVAETLYSEMKQQSIDASLIYDKARLSYLVLREVAEYEPRKFEEQNAFIDFCSLVIELDNLNASIADDYTDYMNDDGSDPAGAATQEAYANAGIPNIPGMPMGLPMPGYAPAANGNGNSSSNGSANGKGWDF
;
A
#
# COMPACT_ATOMS: atom_id res chain seq x y z
N MET A 1 -10.95 18.94 1.95
CA MET A 1 -11.94 19.66 1.11
C MET A 1 -13.32 19.82 1.77
N LEU A 2 -13.83 18.84 2.53
CA LEU A 2 -15.11 18.98 3.27
C LEU A 2 -15.14 20.14 4.30
N GLY A 3 -13.98 20.74 4.64
CA GLY A 3 -13.87 21.91 5.53
C GLY A 3 -13.92 23.27 4.87
N LYS A 4 -14.29 23.34 3.59
CA LYS A 4 -14.55 24.59 2.85
C LYS A 4 -15.83 24.42 2.05
N THR A 5 -17.00 24.41 2.70
CA THR A 5 -18.28 24.11 2.04
C THR A 5 -19.36 25.08 2.49
N ALA A 6 -19.60 26.08 1.67
CA ALA A 6 -20.22 27.33 2.03
C ALA A 6 -21.69 27.34 1.52
N PHE A 7 -22.72 27.44 2.38
CA PHE A 7 -24.14 27.61 1.96
C PHE A 7 -24.63 29.05 2.06
N LYS A 8 -25.36 29.52 1.05
CA LYS A 8 -25.96 30.86 0.99
C LYS A 8 -27.49 30.77 1.19
N PRO A 9 -28.09 31.55 2.11
CA PRO A 9 -29.54 31.77 2.13
C PRO A 9 -29.92 32.60 0.89
N THR A 10 -30.88 32.14 0.11
CA THR A 10 -31.31 32.85 -1.11
C THR A 10 -32.28 33.95 -0.77
N ASP A 11 -31.86 35.21 -0.93
CA ASP A 11 -32.79 36.32 -1.09
C ASP A 11 -33.69 36.03 -2.30
N ALA A 12 -34.95 35.71 -2.02
CA ALA A 12 -35.96 35.45 -3.03
C ALA A 12 -36.20 36.71 -3.87
N ALA A 13 -35.66 36.72 -5.10
CA ALA A 13 -36.09 37.66 -6.11
C ALA A 13 -37.59 37.42 -6.40
N PRO A 14 -38.45 38.46 -6.42
CA PRO A 14 -39.86 38.29 -6.71
C PRO A 14 -40.02 37.86 -8.18
N GLY A 15 -40.23 36.55 -8.38
CA GLY A 15 -40.44 35.95 -9.71
C GLY A 15 -39.66 34.66 -10.01
N ALA A 16 -38.81 34.16 -9.09
CA ALA A 16 -38.16 32.86 -9.29
C ALA A 16 -39.16 31.69 -9.13
N PRO A 17 -39.15 30.67 -10.01
CA PRO A 17 -40.04 29.51 -9.92
C PRO A 17 -39.76 28.72 -8.63
N GLN A 18 -40.82 28.32 -7.92
CA GLN A 18 -40.68 27.53 -6.69
C GLN A 18 -40.09 26.15 -7.00
N PRO A 19 -38.96 25.75 -6.39
CA PRO A 19 -38.25 24.50 -6.72
C PRO A 19 -39.03 23.20 -6.45
N GLY A 20 -40.19 23.27 -5.77
CA GLY A 20 -41.09 22.12 -5.58
C GLY A 20 -42.09 21.87 -6.73
N ALA A 21 -42.39 22.88 -7.56
CA ALA A 21 -43.40 22.75 -8.61
C ALA A 21 -42.91 21.89 -9.78
N ASP A 22 -41.61 21.99 -10.12
CA ASP A 22 -41.03 21.30 -11.27
C ASP A 22 -40.84 19.80 -11.00
N VAL A 23 -40.50 19.41 -9.77
CA VAL A 23 -40.35 17.99 -9.38
C VAL A 23 -41.70 17.28 -9.38
N GLN A 24 -42.75 17.94 -8.89
CA GLN A 24 -44.10 17.38 -8.91
C GLN A 24 -44.62 17.22 -10.34
N GLN A 25 -44.39 18.21 -11.21
CA GLN A 25 -44.73 18.11 -12.64
C GLN A 25 -43.96 16.99 -13.34
N GLU A 26 -42.68 16.79 -13.03
CA GLU A 26 -41.86 15.69 -13.56
C GLU A 26 -42.34 14.32 -13.06
N ILE A 27 -42.72 14.19 -11.78
CA ILE A 27 -43.33 12.97 -11.24
C ILE A 27 -44.65 12.65 -11.94
N GLU A 28 -45.49 13.65 -12.20
CA GLU A 28 -46.74 13.49 -12.94
C GLU A 28 -46.50 13.14 -14.42
N ALA A 29 -45.49 13.72 -15.06
CA ALA A 29 -45.07 13.38 -16.42
C ALA A 29 -44.56 11.93 -16.50
N ARG A 30 -43.69 11.51 -15.57
CA ARG A 30 -43.14 10.15 -15.49
C ARG A 30 -44.20 9.11 -15.14
N THR A 31 -45.14 9.45 -14.26
CA THR A 31 -46.29 8.59 -13.94
C THR A 31 -47.13 8.35 -15.20
N ARG A 32 -47.41 9.39 -16.00
CA ARG A 32 -48.09 9.25 -17.29
C ARG A 32 -47.29 8.43 -18.30
N ALA A 33 -45.96 8.57 -18.33
CA ALA A 33 -45.09 7.79 -19.21
C ALA A 33 -45.10 6.29 -18.85
N VAL A 34 -45.01 5.95 -17.56
CA VAL A 34 -45.12 4.55 -17.08
C VAL A 34 -46.48 3.96 -17.45
N SER A 35 -47.58 4.67 -17.22
CA SER A 35 -48.92 4.17 -17.58
C SER A 35 -49.08 3.95 -19.09
N ARG A 36 -48.45 4.78 -19.94
CA ARG A 36 -48.43 4.56 -21.40
C ARG A 36 -47.62 3.31 -21.76
N ALA A 37 -46.42 3.15 -21.20
CA ALA A 37 -45.58 1.98 -21.44
C ALA A 37 -46.26 0.67 -21.01
N GLU A 38 -46.97 0.67 -19.88
CA GLU A 38 -47.77 -0.48 -19.44
C GLU A 38 -48.93 -0.79 -20.39
N THR A 39 -49.57 0.24 -20.94
CA THR A 39 -50.65 0.08 -21.94
C THR A 39 -50.09 -0.54 -23.23
N ASP A 40 -48.96 0.00 -23.73
CA ASP A 40 -48.29 -0.49 -24.93
C ASP A 40 -47.81 -1.94 -24.74
N LEU A 41 -47.31 -2.29 -23.55
CA LEU A 41 -46.92 -3.65 -23.19
C LEU A 41 -48.13 -4.60 -23.17
N GLY A 42 -49.28 -4.13 -22.69
CA GLY A 42 -50.54 -4.88 -22.76
C GLY A 42 -50.99 -5.15 -24.20
N VAL A 43 -50.93 -4.14 -25.08
CA VAL A 43 -51.27 -4.27 -26.50
C VAL A 43 -50.33 -5.24 -27.21
N MET A 44 -49.02 -5.12 -27.00
CA MET A 44 -48.02 -6.04 -27.57
C MET A 44 -48.20 -7.47 -27.07
N SER A 45 -48.55 -7.66 -25.79
CA SER A 45 -48.83 -8.99 -25.24
C SER A 45 -50.04 -9.63 -25.93
N ALA A 46 -51.10 -8.85 -26.20
CA ALA A 46 -52.28 -9.34 -26.92
C ALA A 46 -51.97 -9.68 -28.40
N GLU A 47 -51.11 -8.90 -29.07
CA GLU A 47 -50.65 -9.18 -30.43
C GLU A 47 -49.83 -10.48 -30.48
N LEU A 48 -48.95 -10.68 -29.51
CA LEU A 48 -48.11 -11.86 -29.39
C LEU A 48 -48.95 -13.14 -29.16
N GLU A 49 -49.95 -13.08 -28.28
CA GLU A 49 -50.90 -14.18 -28.07
C GLU A 49 -51.75 -14.46 -29.33
N LYS A 50 -52.14 -13.42 -30.07
CA LYS A 50 -52.84 -13.60 -31.35
C LYS A 50 -51.95 -14.30 -32.39
N LEU A 51 -50.69 -13.89 -32.53
CA LEU A 51 -49.72 -14.50 -33.44
C LEU A 51 -49.42 -15.96 -33.06
N LYS A 52 -49.28 -16.27 -31.76
CA LYS A 52 -49.14 -17.65 -31.28
C LYS A 52 -50.36 -18.50 -31.61
N ALA A 53 -51.57 -17.98 -31.43
CA ALA A 53 -52.81 -18.68 -31.77
C ALA A 53 -52.97 -18.88 -33.29
N GLU A 54 -52.56 -17.92 -34.12
CA GLU A 54 -52.53 -18.06 -35.58
C GLU A 54 -51.50 -19.10 -36.04
N LEU A 55 -50.31 -19.12 -35.42
CA LEU A 55 -49.28 -20.12 -35.70
C LEU A 55 -49.76 -21.53 -35.33
N ALA A 56 -50.35 -21.72 -34.15
CA ALA A 56 -50.89 -23.00 -33.70
C ALA A 56 -51.99 -23.54 -34.66
N LYS A 57 -52.90 -22.68 -35.12
CA LYS A 57 -53.92 -23.06 -36.13
C LYS A 57 -53.31 -23.50 -37.46
N HIS A 58 -52.18 -22.92 -37.85
CA HIS A 58 -51.45 -23.29 -39.06
C HIS A 58 -50.67 -24.61 -38.88
N GLU A 59 -50.17 -24.89 -37.68
CA GLU A 59 -49.44 -26.13 -37.37
C GLU A 59 -50.38 -27.34 -37.16
N ASP A 60 -51.58 -27.13 -36.60
CA ASP A 60 -52.60 -28.18 -36.40
C ASP A 60 -53.41 -28.50 -37.67
N GLY A 61 -53.35 -27.64 -38.68
CA GLY A 61 -54.02 -27.79 -39.97
C GLY A 61 -53.36 -28.84 -40.86
N ALA A 62 -53.50 -30.12 -40.51
CA ALA A 62 -53.08 -31.26 -41.33
C ALA A 62 -53.87 -31.30 -42.66
N GLY A 63 -53.35 -30.64 -43.69
CA GLY A 63 -53.77 -30.88 -45.08
C GLY A 63 -54.26 -29.66 -45.85
N ALA A 64 -53.35 -28.77 -46.22
CA ALA A 64 -53.40 -28.11 -47.53
C ALA A 64 -52.04 -27.50 -47.85
N ALA A 65 -51.48 -27.91 -48.99
CA ALA A 65 -50.27 -27.35 -49.60
C ALA A 65 -50.47 -25.87 -50.02
N LYS A 66 -50.58 -24.96 -49.06
CA LYS A 66 -50.52 -23.50 -49.27
C LYS A 66 -49.30 -22.94 -48.57
N LYS A 67 -48.27 -22.72 -49.41
CA LYS A 67 -47.09 -21.86 -49.26
C LYS A 67 -46.35 -21.96 -47.92
N SER A 68 -45.26 -22.74 -47.89
CA SER A 68 -44.26 -22.72 -46.79
C SER A 68 -43.82 -21.29 -46.43
N GLY A 69 -43.81 -20.38 -47.41
CA GLY A 69 -43.50 -18.97 -47.21
C GLY A 69 -44.44 -18.22 -46.25
N ASP A 70 -45.71 -18.63 -46.11
CA ASP A 70 -46.64 -17.97 -45.17
C ASP A 70 -46.33 -18.37 -43.71
N LEU A 71 -45.90 -19.61 -43.48
CA LEU A 71 -45.48 -20.11 -42.15
C LEU A 71 -44.17 -19.45 -41.70
N ASP A 72 -43.18 -19.36 -42.59
CA ASP A 72 -41.92 -18.68 -42.30
C ASP A 72 -42.13 -17.19 -42.04
N THR A 73 -43.08 -16.57 -42.76
CA THR A 73 -43.48 -15.17 -42.52
C THR A 73 -44.13 -15.01 -41.14
N LEU A 74 -44.98 -15.94 -40.70
CA LEU A 74 -45.58 -15.92 -39.37
C LEU A 74 -44.54 -16.12 -38.26
N ARG A 75 -43.59 -17.05 -38.44
CA ARG A 75 -42.49 -17.26 -37.48
C ARG A 75 -41.59 -16.05 -37.35
N ASN A 76 -41.24 -15.39 -38.46
CA ASN A 76 -40.45 -14.16 -38.44
C ASN A 76 -41.20 -13.00 -37.77
N LYS A 77 -42.52 -12.89 -38.00
CA LYS A 77 -43.37 -11.90 -37.31
C LYS A 77 -43.44 -12.17 -35.81
N LEU A 78 -43.60 -13.43 -35.40
CA LEU A 78 -43.61 -13.83 -33.99
C LEU A 78 -42.27 -13.50 -33.31
N ALA A 79 -41.15 -13.89 -33.91
CA ALA A 79 -39.82 -13.59 -33.36
C ALA A 79 -39.56 -12.07 -33.25
N SER A 80 -39.99 -11.29 -34.25
CA SER A 80 -39.90 -9.82 -34.17
C SER A 80 -40.82 -9.23 -33.10
N ALA A 81 -42.01 -9.80 -32.88
CA ALA A 81 -42.94 -9.35 -31.85
C ALA A 81 -42.42 -9.69 -30.44
N GLU A 82 -41.84 -10.88 -30.24
CA GLU A 82 -41.19 -11.30 -29.00
C GLU A 82 -40.01 -10.39 -28.63
N MET A 83 -39.16 -10.04 -29.60
CA MET A 83 -38.05 -9.11 -29.36
C MET A 83 -38.54 -7.71 -28.95
N ARG A 84 -39.59 -7.20 -29.61
CA ARG A 84 -40.20 -5.90 -29.26
C ARG A 84 -40.86 -5.94 -27.88
N HIS A 85 -41.57 -7.03 -27.56
CA HIS A 85 -42.18 -7.23 -26.26
C HIS A 85 -41.14 -7.27 -25.14
N SER A 86 -40.07 -8.03 -25.31
CA SER A 86 -38.96 -8.11 -24.35
C SER A 86 -38.33 -6.75 -24.09
N LYS A 87 -38.06 -5.98 -25.17
CA LYS A 87 -37.49 -4.63 -25.03
C LYS A 87 -38.44 -3.67 -24.31
N LEU A 88 -39.72 -3.69 -24.66
CA LEU A 88 -40.72 -2.83 -24.04
C LEU A 88 -40.95 -3.19 -22.56
N ALA A 89 -40.84 -4.48 -22.21
CA ALA A 89 -40.88 -4.94 -20.82
C ALA A 89 -39.68 -4.41 -20.01
N GLU A 90 -38.48 -4.46 -20.57
CA GLU A 90 -37.27 -3.88 -19.97
C GLU A 90 -37.39 -2.37 -19.77
N ASP A 91 -37.79 -1.63 -20.81
CA ASP A 91 -38.01 -0.19 -20.76
C ASP A 91 -39.07 0.19 -19.70
N THR A 92 -40.13 -0.62 -19.56
CA THR A 92 -41.18 -0.41 -18.54
C THR A 92 -40.63 -0.62 -17.13
N VAL A 93 -39.75 -1.60 -16.92
CA VAL A 93 -39.10 -1.84 -15.61
C VAL A 93 -38.19 -0.67 -15.25
N ILE A 94 -37.38 -0.20 -16.20
CA ILE A 94 -36.50 0.97 -16.00
C ILE A 94 -37.32 2.21 -15.64
N ALA A 95 -38.38 2.49 -16.41
CA ALA A 95 -39.26 3.64 -16.16
C ALA A 95 -39.94 3.57 -14.77
N LYS A 96 -40.34 2.37 -14.32
CA LYS A 96 -40.87 2.15 -12.96
C LYS A 96 -39.82 2.39 -11.87
N GLN A 97 -38.59 1.93 -12.08
CA GLN A 97 -37.50 2.16 -11.14
C GLN A 97 -37.14 3.64 -11.04
N GLU A 98 -37.09 4.36 -12.17
CA GLU A 98 -36.87 5.81 -12.18
C GLU A 98 -38.01 6.57 -11.51
N LEU A 99 -39.28 6.19 -11.75
CA LEU A 99 -40.42 6.78 -11.06
C LEU A 99 -40.39 6.52 -9.55
N ALA A 100 -40.05 5.30 -9.13
CA ALA A 100 -39.89 4.96 -7.71
C ALA A 100 -38.76 5.78 -7.08
N ARG A 101 -37.65 5.95 -7.81
CA ARG A 101 -36.52 6.79 -7.41
C ARG A 101 -36.95 8.26 -7.27
N LEU A 102 -37.66 8.83 -8.24
CA LEU A 102 -38.19 10.20 -8.17
C LEU A 102 -39.19 10.39 -7.03
N LYS A 103 -40.10 9.43 -6.81
CA LYS A 103 -41.02 9.45 -5.68
C LYS A 103 -40.31 9.34 -4.33
N SER A 104 -39.18 8.63 -4.25
CA SER A 104 -38.35 8.59 -3.05
C SER A 104 -37.61 9.92 -2.78
N PHE A 105 -37.43 10.75 -3.81
CA PHE A 105 -36.88 12.09 -3.67
C PHE A 105 -37.93 13.16 -3.33
N SER A 106 -39.19 12.95 -3.71
CA SER A 106 -40.30 13.82 -3.34
C SER A 106 -40.48 13.84 -1.82
N PRO A 107 -40.43 15.01 -1.15
CA PRO A 107 -40.71 15.10 0.28
C PRO A 107 -42.21 14.84 0.49
N ALA A 108 -42.58 13.59 0.77
CA ALA A 108 -43.86 13.32 1.39
C ALA A 108 -43.83 13.93 2.80
N ALA A 109 -44.43 15.10 2.94
CA ALA A 109 -45.19 15.72 4.05
C ALA A 109 -45.10 15.21 5.52
N ASN A 110 -44.12 14.40 5.92
CA ASN A 110 -44.06 13.73 7.22
C ASN A 110 -42.96 14.26 8.15
N GLY A 111 -42.35 15.39 7.82
CA GLY A 111 -41.38 16.05 8.67
C GLY A 111 -41.58 17.56 8.69
N LYS A 112 -42.75 18.04 9.12
CA LYS A 112 -42.83 19.42 9.60
C LYS A 112 -41.89 19.52 10.81
N PHE A 113 -40.71 20.12 10.60
CA PHE A 113 -39.84 20.55 11.68
C PHE A 113 -40.61 21.62 12.47
N HIS A 114 -41.31 21.20 13.51
CA HIS A 114 -41.97 22.13 14.41
C HIS A 114 -40.97 22.61 15.46
N GLY A 115 -40.51 23.85 15.30
CA GLY A 115 -39.96 24.65 16.40
C GLY A 115 -38.49 25.04 16.26
N ALA A 116 -38.14 25.83 15.24
CA ALA A 116 -36.89 26.59 15.20
C ALA A 116 -37.17 27.99 14.63
N ASP A 117 -36.39 28.99 15.05
CA ASP A 117 -36.49 30.37 14.58
C ASP A 117 -36.27 30.43 13.04
N ASN A 118 -36.82 31.43 12.35
CA ASN A 118 -36.84 31.50 10.88
C ASN A 118 -35.45 31.29 10.22
N ASP A 119 -34.37 31.69 10.89
CA ASP A 119 -32.99 31.55 10.39
C ASP A 119 -32.49 30.09 10.43
N ASP A 120 -32.96 29.28 11.39
CA ASP A 120 -32.64 27.85 11.49
C ASP A 120 -33.37 27.05 10.39
N GLU A 121 -34.55 27.50 9.97
CA GLU A 121 -35.39 26.81 8.97
C GLU A 121 -34.81 26.96 7.55
N GLU A 122 -34.22 28.11 7.21
CA GLU A 122 -33.61 28.37 5.90
C GLU A 122 -32.24 27.68 5.73
N ILE A 123 -31.39 27.70 6.77
CA ILE A 123 -30.10 26.97 6.78
C ILE A 123 -30.35 25.46 6.67
N SER A 124 -31.40 24.96 7.34
CA SER A 124 -31.77 23.54 7.32
C SER A 124 -32.20 23.06 5.93
N ALA A 125 -32.96 23.85 5.17
CA ALA A 125 -33.48 23.45 3.86
C ALA A 125 -32.37 23.31 2.79
N THR A 126 -31.48 24.29 2.68
CA THR A 126 -30.38 24.27 1.69
C THR A 126 -29.33 23.19 2.00
N MET A 127 -29.01 23.01 3.28
CA MET A 127 -28.13 21.95 3.76
C MET A 127 -28.72 20.56 3.49
N TYR A 128 -30.02 20.39 3.74
CA TYR A 128 -30.73 19.14 3.51
C TYR A 128 -30.68 18.70 2.04
N ASP A 129 -30.91 19.61 1.10
CA ASP A 129 -30.90 19.29 -0.33
C ASP A 129 -29.51 18.86 -0.82
N ALA A 130 -28.45 19.50 -0.32
CA ALA A 130 -27.08 19.13 -0.67
C ALA A 130 -26.62 17.83 -0.03
N LEU A 131 -26.94 17.59 1.25
CA LEU A 131 -26.57 16.37 1.97
C LEU A 131 -27.25 15.13 1.37
N ARG A 132 -28.40 15.29 0.70
CA ARG A 132 -29.08 14.20 -0.01
C ARG A 132 -28.36 13.74 -1.28
N LEU A 133 -27.41 14.52 -1.78
CA LEU A 133 -26.64 14.12 -2.96
C LEU A 133 -25.70 12.97 -2.61
N PRO A 134 -25.55 11.98 -3.52
CA PRO A 134 -24.68 10.83 -3.27
C PRO A 134 -23.20 11.23 -3.21
N LEU A 135 -22.42 10.48 -2.43
CA LEU A 135 -20.97 10.46 -2.54
C LEU A 135 -20.59 9.63 -3.77
N ILE A 136 -20.13 10.29 -4.83
CA ILE A 136 -19.72 9.64 -6.09
C ILE A 136 -18.19 9.67 -6.17
N ALA A 137 -17.56 8.49 -6.18
CA ALA A 137 -16.11 8.34 -6.25
C ALA A 137 -15.50 9.03 -7.49
N LYS A 138 -14.30 9.58 -7.33
CA LYS A 138 -13.62 10.30 -8.42
C LYS A 138 -13.36 9.35 -9.59
N LYS A 139 -13.65 9.81 -10.81
CA LYS A 139 -13.35 9.09 -12.05
C LYS A 139 -11.97 9.50 -12.55
N THR A 140 -11.31 8.60 -13.26
CA THR A 140 -9.92 8.79 -13.72
C THR A 140 -9.78 9.69 -14.95
N THR A 141 -10.85 9.83 -15.72
CA THR A 141 -10.91 10.64 -16.95
C THR A 141 -11.16 12.11 -16.68
N ASP A 142 -11.64 12.45 -15.48
CA ASP A 142 -12.16 13.77 -15.18
C ASP A 142 -11.25 14.46 -14.16
N GLU A 143 -10.68 15.62 -14.54
CA GLU A 143 -9.98 16.49 -13.58
C GLU A 143 -10.91 16.98 -12.46
N LYS A 144 -12.21 17.05 -12.78
CA LYS A 144 -13.31 17.56 -11.94
C LYS A 144 -14.09 16.45 -11.24
N TRP A 145 -14.84 16.80 -10.20
CA TRP A 145 -15.73 15.86 -9.52
C TRP A 145 -16.87 15.39 -10.44
N ALA A 146 -17.37 14.18 -10.20
CA ALA A 146 -18.46 13.62 -10.99
C ALA A 146 -19.76 14.42 -10.80
N ALA A 147 -20.44 14.72 -11.91
CA ALA A 147 -21.70 15.45 -11.90
C ALA A 147 -22.77 14.75 -11.04
N GLY A 148 -23.54 15.53 -10.28
CA GLY A 148 -24.62 15.05 -9.42
C GLY A 148 -24.19 14.49 -8.07
N GLY A 149 -22.90 14.46 -7.75
CA GLY A 149 -22.39 14.12 -6.42
C GLY A 149 -22.26 15.34 -5.51
N ILE A 150 -22.29 15.11 -4.19
CA ILE A 150 -22.17 16.19 -3.19
C ILE A 150 -20.89 17.02 -3.34
N LEU A 151 -19.76 16.38 -3.70
CA LEU A 151 -18.49 17.07 -3.86
C LEU A 151 -18.47 18.02 -5.07
N LYS A 152 -19.16 17.66 -6.16
CA LYS A 152 -19.34 18.54 -7.31
C LYS A 152 -20.26 19.71 -6.98
N TYR A 153 -21.35 19.43 -6.26
CA TYR A 153 -22.24 20.47 -5.77
C TYR A 153 -21.49 21.46 -4.87
N ILE A 154 -20.67 20.96 -3.96
CA ILE A 154 -19.78 21.77 -3.14
C ILE A 154 -18.88 22.64 -4.03
N GLU A 155 -18.14 22.03 -4.96
CA GLU A 155 -17.21 22.73 -5.86
C GLU A 155 -17.91 23.86 -6.64
N ASP A 156 -19.12 23.61 -7.13
CA ASP A 156 -19.90 24.57 -7.93
C ASP A 156 -20.52 25.70 -7.10
N ASN A 157 -20.68 25.48 -5.79
CA ASN A 157 -21.33 26.43 -4.88
C ASN A 157 -20.37 27.03 -3.84
N VAL A 158 -19.05 26.90 -4.01
CA VAL A 158 -18.06 27.58 -3.15
C VAL A 158 -18.08 29.09 -3.43
N ALA A 159 -18.88 29.83 -2.68
CA ALA A 159 -18.78 31.29 -2.59
C ALA A 159 -17.86 31.71 -1.43
N ALA A 160 -17.18 32.84 -1.56
CA ALA A 160 -16.19 33.33 -0.58
C ALA A 160 -16.81 33.73 0.78
N ASP A 161 -18.12 33.95 0.82
CA ASP A 161 -18.91 34.45 1.96
C ASP A 161 -19.83 33.41 2.59
N ALA A 162 -19.85 32.17 2.09
CA ALA A 162 -20.84 31.20 2.51
C ALA A 162 -20.36 30.29 3.68
N MET A 163 -21.31 29.72 4.42
CA MET A 163 -21.07 29.12 5.75
C MET A 163 -20.67 27.64 5.68
N SER A 164 -19.64 27.21 6.42
CA SER A 164 -19.19 25.80 6.41
C SER A 164 -20.22 24.84 7.01
N ILE A 165 -20.11 23.53 6.74
CA ILE A 165 -20.93 22.51 7.44
C ILE A 165 -20.68 22.60 8.95
N SER A 166 -19.41 22.78 9.38
CA SER A 166 -19.09 22.96 10.80
C SER A 166 -19.75 24.22 11.37
N ASP A 167 -19.62 25.36 10.68
CA ASP A 167 -20.24 26.61 11.14
C ASP A 167 -21.76 26.47 11.25
N SER A 168 -22.38 25.73 10.33
CA SER A 168 -23.82 25.45 10.35
C SER A 168 -24.22 24.56 11.54
N ILE A 169 -23.40 23.55 11.86
CA ILE A 169 -23.57 22.72 13.05
C ILE A 169 -23.46 23.57 14.32
N ASP A 170 -22.48 24.46 14.37
CA ASP A 170 -22.18 25.26 15.56
C ASP A 170 -23.23 26.35 15.81
N LYS A 171 -23.89 26.86 14.76
CA LYS A 171 -25.02 27.80 14.92
C LYS A 171 -26.28 27.13 15.46
N ILE A 172 -26.53 25.87 15.12
CA ILE A 172 -27.73 25.16 15.57
C ILE A 172 -27.43 24.50 16.92
N ASN A 173 -27.88 25.13 18.01
CA ASN A 173 -27.63 24.67 19.39
C ASN A 173 -27.83 23.16 19.60
N LYS A 174 -28.90 22.58 19.04
CA LYS A 174 -29.19 21.15 19.15
C LYS A 174 -28.11 20.29 18.46
N LEU A 175 -27.63 20.72 17.30
CA LEU A 175 -26.67 20.00 16.49
C LEU A 175 -25.25 20.15 17.04
N SER A 176 -24.89 21.34 17.53
CA SER A 176 -23.62 21.56 18.26
C SER A 176 -23.54 20.69 19.53
N ASN A 177 -24.62 20.63 20.31
CA ASN A 177 -24.70 19.73 21.47
C ASN A 177 -24.55 18.26 21.07
N LEU A 178 -25.23 17.85 20.00
CA LEU A 178 -25.12 16.49 19.45
C LEU A 178 -23.69 16.19 19.01
N LYS A 179 -23.01 17.11 18.31
CA LYS A 179 -21.60 16.99 17.90
C LYS A 179 -20.68 16.80 19.09
N ASN A 180 -20.79 17.64 20.11
CA ASN A 180 -19.93 17.57 21.30
C ASN A 180 -20.15 16.27 22.09
N SER A 181 -21.41 15.87 22.30
CA SER A 181 -21.72 14.60 22.96
C SER A 181 -21.29 13.38 22.14
N PHE A 182 -21.40 13.46 20.81
CA PHE A 182 -20.92 12.42 19.92
C PHE A 182 -19.41 12.24 20.02
N HIS A 183 -18.62 13.32 20.04
CA HIS A 183 -17.17 13.24 20.17
C HIS A 183 -16.75 12.52 21.46
N GLN A 184 -17.36 12.85 22.59
CA GLN A 184 -17.10 12.17 23.87
C GLN A 184 -17.50 10.70 23.81
N TYR A 185 -18.65 10.39 23.21
CA TYR A 185 -19.14 9.03 23.07
C TYR A 185 -18.24 8.18 22.15
N LEU A 186 -17.75 8.77 21.07
CA LEU A 186 -16.85 8.16 20.11
C LEU A 186 -15.52 7.79 20.77
N GLN A 187 -14.92 8.70 21.56
CA GLN A 187 -13.67 8.43 22.27
C GLN A 187 -13.78 7.21 23.19
N GLY A 188 -14.90 7.07 23.92
CA GLY A 188 -15.16 5.90 24.77
C GLY A 188 -15.36 4.59 24.01
N ARG A 189 -15.59 4.64 22.69
CA ARG A 189 -15.83 3.47 21.82
C ARG A 189 -14.84 3.34 20.68
N TRP A 190 -13.75 4.11 20.70
CA TRP A 190 -12.78 4.17 19.61
C TRP A 190 -12.24 2.78 19.23
N ASN A 191 -11.92 1.97 20.23
CA ASN A 191 -11.38 0.62 20.05
C ASN A 191 -12.39 -0.40 19.48
N SER A 192 -13.69 -0.06 19.45
CA SER A 192 -14.73 -0.92 18.85
C SER A 192 -14.96 -0.68 17.36
N LEU A 193 -14.35 0.36 16.80
CA LEU A 193 -14.43 0.70 15.38
C LEU A 193 -13.45 -0.14 14.58
N SER A 194 -13.79 -0.44 13.33
CA SER A 194 -12.81 -1.02 12.40
C SER A 194 -11.71 0.00 12.06
N GLU A 195 -10.53 -0.48 11.65
CA GLU A 195 -9.40 0.40 11.29
C GLU A 195 -9.77 1.43 10.21
N ASN A 196 -10.55 1.04 9.20
CA ASN A 196 -11.05 1.97 8.19
C ASN A 196 -11.98 3.04 8.75
N GLN A 197 -12.82 2.67 9.70
CA GLN A 197 -13.69 3.62 10.38
C GLN A 197 -12.88 4.56 11.25
N LYS A 198 -11.86 4.07 11.97
CA LYS A 198 -10.92 4.92 12.72
C LYS A 198 -10.19 5.91 11.81
N ALA A 199 -9.70 5.45 10.66
CA ALA A 199 -9.01 6.30 9.69
C ALA A 199 -9.92 7.43 9.16
N VAL A 200 -11.17 7.12 8.82
CA VAL A 200 -12.14 8.10 8.29
C VAL A 200 -12.71 9.01 9.36
N LEU A 201 -12.87 8.51 10.59
CA LEU A 201 -13.44 9.25 11.73
C LEU A 201 -12.35 9.92 12.57
N ASN A 202 -11.09 9.91 12.14
CA ASN A 202 -10.00 10.59 12.82
C ASN A 202 -10.25 12.10 12.81
N THR A 203 -10.57 12.64 13.99
CA THR A 203 -10.93 14.05 14.17
C THR A 203 -9.76 15.00 14.03
N GLU A 204 -8.53 14.52 14.20
CA GLU A 204 -7.31 15.32 14.01
C GLU A 204 -6.97 15.46 12.53
N ALA A 205 -7.06 14.36 11.78
CA ALA A 205 -6.74 14.35 10.36
C ALA A 205 -7.90 14.88 9.48
N TYR A 206 -9.15 14.49 9.80
CA TYR A 206 -10.32 14.72 8.94
C TYR A 206 -11.58 15.19 9.70
N PRO A 207 -11.52 16.30 10.46
CA PRO A 207 -12.65 16.77 11.28
C PRO A 207 -13.96 16.97 10.49
N ASN A 208 -13.82 17.39 9.23
CA ASN A 208 -14.96 17.72 8.38
C ASN A 208 -15.76 16.50 7.89
N VAL A 209 -15.16 15.30 7.91
CA VAL A 209 -15.87 14.06 7.57
C VAL A 209 -16.88 13.73 8.66
N MET A 210 -16.47 13.90 9.92
CA MET A 210 -17.34 13.71 11.07
C MET A 210 -18.53 14.67 11.02
N ASP A 211 -18.25 15.95 10.79
CA ASP A 211 -19.28 16.98 10.68
C ASP A 211 -20.27 16.70 9.55
N TYR A 212 -19.79 16.26 8.40
CA TYR A 212 -20.65 15.79 7.30
C TYR A 212 -21.58 14.65 7.74
N LEU A 213 -21.04 13.62 8.41
CA LEU A 213 -21.83 12.45 8.82
C LEU A 213 -22.86 12.80 9.90
N ILE A 214 -22.52 13.68 10.83
CA ILE A 214 -23.43 14.19 11.87
C ILE A 214 -24.54 15.02 11.24
N ALA A 215 -24.19 15.95 10.33
CA ALA A 215 -25.17 16.75 9.62
C ALA A 215 -26.10 15.87 8.76
N PHE A 216 -25.56 14.87 8.06
CA PHE A 216 -26.34 13.92 7.28
C PHE A 216 -27.29 13.09 8.15
N GLY A 217 -26.80 12.56 9.28
CA GLY A 217 -27.62 11.82 10.22
C GLY A 217 -28.75 12.67 10.80
N TYR A 218 -28.47 13.93 11.12
CA TYR A 218 -29.46 14.83 11.71
C TYR A 218 -30.49 15.30 10.68
N PHE A 219 -30.06 15.92 9.59
CA PHE A 219 -30.96 16.52 8.60
C PHE A 219 -31.63 15.48 7.71
N VAL A 220 -30.88 14.48 7.22
CA VAL A 220 -31.39 13.52 6.22
C VAL A 220 -32.04 12.31 6.88
N LYS A 221 -31.50 11.83 8.01
CA LYS A 221 -32.04 10.66 8.72
C LYS A 221 -32.90 11.00 9.94
N GLY A 222 -32.96 12.27 10.36
CA GLY A 222 -33.76 12.71 11.50
C GLY A 222 -33.23 12.21 12.85
N ILE A 223 -31.93 11.94 12.96
CA ILE A 223 -31.33 11.36 14.16
C ILE A 223 -30.85 12.47 15.10
N GLY A 224 -31.53 12.62 16.23
CA GLY A 224 -31.17 13.61 17.26
C GLY A 224 -30.48 13.03 18.51
N GLU A 225 -30.40 11.70 18.64
CA GLU A 225 -29.83 11.04 19.82
C GLU A 225 -28.40 10.56 19.54
N VAL A 226 -27.49 10.75 20.50
CA VAL A 226 -26.06 10.39 20.39
C VAL A 226 -25.85 8.89 20.12
N THR A 227 -26.55 8.02 20.85
CA THR A 227 -26.43 6.56 20.67
C THR A 227 -26.90 6.12 19.28
N ALA A 228 -28.04 6.67 18.84
CA ALA A 228 -28.57 6.40 17.51
C ALA A 228 -27.65 6.95 16.41
N MET A 229 -27.03 8.12 16.64
CA MET A 229 -26.04 8.69 15.72
C MET A 229 -24.79 7.82 15.62
N PHE A 230 -24.27 7.32 16.75
CA PHE A 230 -23.14 6.40 16.76
C PHE A 230 -23.46 5.11 16.00
N ASN A 231 -24.61 4.49 16.26
CA ASN A 231 -25.03 3.30 15.55
C ASN A 231 -25.20 3.58 14.04
N PHE A 232 -25.78 4.72 13.68
CA PHE A 232 -25.88 5.13 12.28
C PHE A 232 -24.50 5.25 11.62
N ILE A 233 -23.57 5.99 12.23
CA ILE A 233 -22.24 6.23 11.67
C ILE A 233 -21.42 4.93 11.59
N SER A 234 -21.47 4.08 12.62
CA SER A 234 -20.63 2.87 12.70
C SER A 234 -21.20 1.63 11.99
N THR A 235 -22.51 1.55 11.76
CA THR A 235 -23.13 0.31 11.23
C THR A 235 -23.97 0.51 9.98
N ASN A 236 -24.39 1.75 9.65
CA ASN A 236 -25.21 1.98 8.48
C ASN A 236 -24.34 2.11 7.22
N LYS A 237 -24.79 1.54 6.10
CA LYS A 237 -24.12 1.67 4.79
C LYS A 237 -23.99 3.12 4.30
N SER A 238 -24.86 4.03 4.77
CA SER A 238 -24.79 5.47 4.51
C SER A 238 -23.99 6.26 5.56
N GLY A 239 -23.39 5.57 6.55
CA GLY A 239 -22.55 6.16 7.59
C GLY A 239 -21.08 6.24 7.16
N ALA A 240 -20.15 5.90 8.08
CA ALA A 240 -18.71 5.91 7.81
C ALA A 240 -18.34 5.02 6.61
N ASP A 241 -19.01 3.89 6.44
CA ASP A 241 -18.79 2.96 5.33
C ASP A 241 -19.01 3.60 3.95
N ALA A 242 -19.91 4.58 3.84
CA ALA A 242 -20.10 5.30 2.57
C ALA A 242 -18.86 6.11 2.18
N VAL A 243 -18.23 6.74 3.17
CA VAL A 243 -17.00 7.53 2.97
C VAL A 243 -15.80 6.62 2.75
N VAL A 244 -15.71 5.49 3.48
CA VAL A 244 -14.71 4.44 3.24
C VAL A 244 -14.81 3.93 1.79
N ASN A 245 -16.02 3.56 1.33
CA ASN A 245 -16.22 3.09 -0.03
C ASN A 245 -15.83 4.15 -1.07
N TYR A 246 -16.20 5.40 -0.85
CA TYR A 246 -15.82 6.52 -1.71
C TYR A 246 -14.29 6.67 -1.81
N ALA A 247 -13.59 6.66 -0.67
CA ALA A 247 -12.14 6.84 -0.62
C ALA A 247 -11.43 5.65 -1.29
N LEU A 248 -11.83 4.43 -0.94
CA LEU A 248 -11.30 3.19 -1.51
C LEU A 248 -11.39 3.19 -3.04
N MET A 249 -12.57 3.46 -3.59
CA MET A 249 -12.79 3.42 -5.03
C MET A 249 -12.02 4.53 -5.75
N SER A 250 -11.96 5.72 -5.17
CA SER A 250 -11.22 6.85 -5.74
C SER A 250 -9.71 6.58 -5.76
N THR A 251 -9.15 6.05 -4.68
CA THR A 251 -7.72 5.75 -4.56
C THR A 251 -7.34 4.55 -5.44
N ALA A 252 -8.15 3.49 -5.48
CA ALA A 252 -7.91 2.35 -6.36
C ALA A 252 -7.88 2.77 -7.84
N ARG A 253 -8.83 3.63 -8.25
CA ARG A 253 -8.85 4.23 -9.59
C ARG A 253 -7.59 5.03 -9.90
N PHE A 254 -7.15 5.86 -8.96
CA PHE A 254 -5.93 6.64 -9.10
C PHE A 254 -4.69 5.74 -9.25
N MET A 255 -4.57 4.70 -8.42
CA MET A 255 -3.47 3.74 -8.47
C MET A 255 -3.42 2.97 -9.78
N ILE A 256 -4.56 2.47 -10.27
CA ILE A 256 -4.66 1.78 -11.57
C ILE A 256 -4.20 2.71 -12.70
N LYS A 257 -4.61 3.99 -12.68
CA LYS A 257 -4.18 4.99 -13.66
C LYS A 257 -2.67 5.26 -13.58
N LYS A 258 -2.12 5.44 -12.37
CA LYS A 258 -0.69 5.70 -12.14
C LYS A 258 0.18 4.57 -12.68
N ASN A 259 -0.28 3.33 -12.57
CA ASN A 259 0.43 2.16 -13.07
C ASN A 259 0.36 1.97 -14.60
N GLY A 260 -0.25 2.91 -15.34
CA GLY A 260 -0.20 2.94 -16.80
C GLY A 260 -0.92 1.79 -17.50
N VAL A 261 -1.76 1.03 -16.79
CA VAL A 261 -2.40 -0.15 -17.37
C VAL A 261 -3.63 0.25 -18.18
N VAL A 262 -3.52 0.10 -19.49
CA VAL A 262 -4.63 0.23 -20.42
C VAL A 262 -5.43 -1.08 -20.40
N ILE A 263 -6.45 -1.15 -19.55
CA ILE A 263 -7.44 -2.22 -19.63
C ILE A 263 -8.23 -1.96 -20.92
N GLY A 264 -8.01 -2.79 -21.93
CA GLY A 264 -8.49 -2.59 -23.30
C GLY A 264 -9.92 -2.05 -23.39
N ASP A 265 -10.08 -1.07 -24.26
CA ASP A 265 -11.31 -0.34 -24.53
C ASP A 265 -12.40 -1.22 -25.18
N GLU A 266 -12.99 -2.14 -24.42
CA GLU A 266 -14.40 -2.48 -24.60
C GLU A 266 -15.25 -1.35 -23.99
N GLY A 267 -15.12 -0.17 -24.62
CA GLY A 267 -15.78 1.08 -24.29
C GLY A 267 -15.12 1.83 -23.13
N ALA A 268 -15.02 3.15 -23.27
CA ALA A 268 -14.57 4.13 -22.28
C ALA A 268 -15.42 4.19 -20.97
N LYS A 269 -16.03 3.07 -20.57
CA LYS A 269 -16.91 2.88 -19.42
C LYS A 269 -16.37 1.92 -18.36
N THR A 270 -15.29 1.19 -18.56
CA THR A 270 -15.09 -0.07 -17.82
C THR A 270 -14.76 0.12 -16.32
N PHE A 271 -13.66 0.75 -15.88
CA PHE A 271 -13.37 0.87 -14.43
C PHE A 271 -13.84 2.17 -13.75
N ASN A 272 -14.30 3.15 -14.53
CA ASN A 272 -15.02 4.32 -14.01
C ASN A 272 -16.48 4.01 -13.66
N ASP A 273 -16.97 2.81 -14.00
CA ASP A 273 -18.22 2.27 -13.48
C ASP A 273 -17.99 1.68 -12.09
N ASP A 274 -18.81 2.08 -11.13
CA ASP A 274 -18.80 1.55 -9.77
C ASP A 274 -19.25 0.08 -9.71
N ASN A 275 -19.90 -0.41 -10.78
CA ASN A 275 -20.34 -1.79 -10.95
C ASN A 275 -19.35 -2.66 -11.74
N HIS A 276 -18.17 -2.13 -12.07
CA HIS A 276 -17.16 -2.94 -12.72
C HIS A 276 -16.73 -4.12 -11.82
N PRO A 277 -16.52 -5.34 -12.36
CA PRO A 277 -16.17 -6.50 -11.53
C PRO A 277 -14.94 -6.29 -10.64
N LEU A 278 -13.92 -5.58 -11.12
CA LEU A 278 -12.76 -5.19 -10.31
C LEU A 278 -13.16 -4.28 -9.14
N MET A 279 -14.02 -3.29 -9.38
CA MET A 279 -14.47 -2.35 -8.34
C MET A 279 -15.36 -3.04 -7.31
N ILE A 280 -16.20 -3.98 -7.76
CA ILE A 280 -16.99 -4.84 -6.87
C ILE A 280 -16.06 -5.68 -6.00
N SER A 281 -15.04 -6.32 -6.59
CA SER A 281 -14.05 -7.13 -5.88
C SER A 281 -13.30 -6.32 -4.81
N LEU A 282 -12.84 -5.12 -5.17
CA LEU A 282 -12.16 -4.21 -4.25
C LEU A 282 -13.06 -3.81 -3.08
N ARG A 283 -14.34 -3.50 -3.36
CA ARG A 283 -15.32 -3.14 -2.33
C ARG A 283 -15.64 -4.32 -1.40
N SER A 284 -15.67 -5.55 -1.91
CA SER A 284 -15.89 -6.75 -1.10
C SER A 284 -14.65 -7.24 -0.34
N GLY A 285 -13.45 -6.81 -0.75
CA GLY A 285 -12.18 -7.35 -0.27
C GLY A 285 -11.74 -6.91 1.13
N ALA A 286 -12.59 -6.17 1.87
CA ALA A 286 -12.29 -5.65 3.20
C ALA A 286 -10.93 -4.92 3.29
N ILE A 287 -10.61 -4.11 2.29
CA ILE A 287 -9.29 -3.50 2.15
C ILE A 287 -9.05 -2.46 3.25
N VAL A 288 -7.88 -2.49 3.88
CA VAL A 288 -7.51 -1.60 5.00
C VAL A 288 -6.77 -0.35 4.48
N PHE A 289 -7.01 0.81 5.09
CA PHE A 289 -6.37 2.10 4.77
C PHE A 289 -4.97 2.29 5.38
N HIS A 290 -4.17 1.23 5.48
CA HIS A 290 -2.74 1.35 5.77
C HIS A 290 -1.98 1.50 4.44
N GLU A 291 -1.03 2.43 4.30
CA GLU A 291 -0.44 2.78 2.99
C GLU A 291 0.15 1.56 2.26
N ASP A 292 0.93 0.75 2.98
CA ASP A 292 1.54 -0.47 2.44
C ASP A 292 0.52 -1.56 2.10
N GLU A 293 -0.44 -1.82 3.00
CA GLU A 293 -1.46 -2.85 2.79
C GLU A 293 -2.44 -2.48 1.69
N PHE A 294 -2.82 -1.20 1.60
CA PHE A 294 -3.76 -0.70 0.62
C PHE A 294 -3.21 -0.90 -0.79
N LYS A 295 -1.96 -0.48 -1.02
CA LYS A 295 -1.29 -0.66 -2.32
C LYS A 295 -1.21 -2.14 -2.67
N LEU A 296 -0.79 -2.98 -1.73
CA LEU A 296 -0.65 -4.42 -1.92
C LEU A 296 -2.00 -5.10 -2.25
N GLN A 297 -3.06 -4.79 -1.51
CA GLN A 297 -4.38 -5.42 -1.69
C GLN A 297 -5.07 -4.95 -2.98
N VAL A 298 -4.90 -3.69 -3.35
CA VAL A 298 -5.34 -3.18 -4.66
C VAL A 298 -4.59 -3.88 -5.78
N ASP A 299 -3.26 -4.01 -5.67
CA ASP A 299 -2.44 -4.70 -6.66
C ASP A 299 -2.76 -6.20 -6.75
N LYS A 300 -3.02 -6.88 -5.63
CA LYS A 300 -3.47 -8.28 -5.58
C LYS A 300 -4.83 -8.47 -6.25
N SER A 301 -5.80 -7.63 -5.93
CA SER A 301 -7.14 -7.68 -6.55
C SER A 301 -7.06 -7.41 -8.04
N PHE A 302 -6.18 -6.49 -8.43
CA PHE A 302 -5.91 -6.16 -9.82
C PHE A 302 -5.23 -7.30 -10.58
N LYS A 303 -4.13 -7.86 -10.05
CA LYS A 303 -3.43 -9.03 -10.58
C LYS A 303 -4.37 -10.23 -10.69
N SER A 304 -5.21 -10.48 -9.69
CA SER A 304 -6.25 -11.53 -9.72
C SER A 304 -7.28 -11.29 -10.83
N PHE A 305 -7.76 -10.06 -10.98
CA PHE A 305 -8.66 -9.71 -12.09
C PHE A 305 -7.99 -9.91 -13.45
N ILE A 306 -6.71 -9.55 -13.59
CA ILE A 306 -5.93 -9.82 -14.80
C ILE A 306 -5.81 -11.32 -15.05
N ALA A 307 -5.53 -12.09 -14.00
CA ALA A 307 -5.24 -13.52 -14.03
C ALA A 307 -6.48 -14.41 -14.18
N ASN A 308 -7.70 -13.89 -13.99
CA ASN A 308 -8.95 -14.69 -13.99
C ASN A 308 -10.04 -14.16 -14.97
N GLY A 309 -9.72 -13.18 -15.82
CA GLY A 309 -10.71 -12.52 -16.70
C GLY A 309 -11.26 -13.39 -17.84
N SER A 310 -12.40 -13.00 -18.41
CA SER A 310 -13.09 -13.61 -19.57
C SER A 310 -12.20 -13.86 -20.81
N GLN A 311 -11.03 -13.22 -20.86
CA GLN A 311 -10.03 -13.37 -21.91
C GLN A 311 -9.32 -14.73 -21.90
N PHE A 312 -9.32 -15.48 -20.79
CA PHE A 312 -8.83 -16.87 -20.81
C PHE A 312 -9.62 -17.72 -21.80
N THR A 313 -10.93 -17.49 -21.89
CA THR A 313 -11.78 -18.17 -22.86
C THR A 313 -11.40 -17.80 -24.30
N LEU A 314 -11.04 -16.54 -24.56
CA LEU A 314 -10.58 -16.08 -25.87
C LEU A 314 -9.20 -16.65 -26.23
N ILE A 315 -8.28 -16.69 -25.28
CA ILE A 315 -6.94 -17.26 -25.44
C ILE A 315 -7.04 -18.76 -25.70
N LYS A 316 -7.85 -19.49 -24.92
CA LYS A 316 -8.13 -20.91 -25.13
C LYS A 316 -8.70 -21.16 -26.53
N LYS A 317 -9.69 -20.37 -26.96
CA LYS A 317 -10.22 -20.43 -28.33
C LYS A 317 -9.15 -20.13 -29.39
N GLY A 318 -8.30 -19.13 -29.17
CA GLY A 318 -7.22 -18.77 -30.09
C GLY A 318 -6.13 -19.84 -30.21
N LEU A 319 -5.79 -20.51 -29.10
CA LEU A 319 -4.85 -21.63 -29.09
C LEU A 319 -5.39 -22.81 -29.90
N LEU A 320 -6.70 -23.09 -29.82
CA LEU A 320 -7.35 -24.08 -30.69
C LEU A 320 -7.32 -23.66 -32.18
N GLN A 321 -7.54 -22.38 -32.48
CA GLN A 321 -7.51 -21.87 -33.87
C GLN A 321 -6.14 -22.00 -34.54
N ILE A 322 -5.05 -21.92 -33.78
CA ILE A 322 -3.67 -22.07 -34.30
C ILE A 322 -3.16 -23.51 -34.27
N GLY A 323 -4.05 -24.48 -34.01
CA GLY A 323 -3.77 -25.91 -34.19
C GLY A 323 -3.32 -26.65 -32.92
N MET A 324 -3.40 -26.04 -31.73
CA MET A 324 -3.26 -26.78 -30.47
C MET A 324 -4.48 -27.68 -30.29
N SER A 325 -4.28 -28.96 -29.96
CA SER A 325 -5.40 -29.87 -29.67
C SER A 325 -6.06 -29.55 -28.33
N GLN A 326 -7.30 -29.97 -28.14
CA GLN A 326 -8.02 -29.79 -26.87
C GLN A 326 -7.29 -30.47 -25.71
N GLU A 327 -6.72 -31.66 -25.93
CA GLU A 327 -5.93 -32.40 -24.94
C GLU A 327 -4.68 -31.61 -24.51
N GLN A 328 -3.93 -31.05 -25.47
CA GLN A 328 -2.77 -30.20 -25.17
C GLN A 328 -3.15 -28.89 -24.46
N LEU A 329 -4.34 -28.36 -24.73
CA LEU A 329 -4.84 -27.16 -24.08
C LEU A 329 -5.27 -27.43 -22.63
N ASP A 330 -5.84 -28.60 -22.38
CA ASP A 330 -6.27 -29.03 -21.04
C ASP A 330 -5.07 -29.41 -20.16
N GLU A 331 -3.97 -29.89 -20.76
CA GLU A 331 -2.68 -30.15 -20.10
C GLU A 331 -1.82 -28.88 -19.91
N LEU A 332 -2.22 -27.74 -20.46
CA LEU A 332 -1.44 -26.50 -20.38
C LEU A 332 -1.51 -25.89 -18.96
N PRO A 333 -0.37 -25.71 -18.26
CA PRO A 333 -0.38 -25.13 -16.91
C PRO A 333 -1.03 -23.75 -16.88
N GLU A 334 -1.88 -23.49 -15.89
CA GLU A 334 -2.61 -22.22 -15.76
C GLU A 334 -1.68 -21.01 -15.68
N LYS A 335 -0.47 -21.19 -15.11
CA LYS A 335 0.60 -20.20 -15.07
C LYS A 335 1.07 -19.78 -16.48
N LYS A 336 1.18 -20.73 -17.42
CA LYS A 336 1.55 -20.43 -18.82
C LYS A 336 0.44 -19.65 -19.53
N LEU A 337 -0.83 -19.99 -19.27
CA LEU A 337 -1.98 -19.21 -19.77
C LEU A 337 -2.02 -17.79 -19.16
N LYS A 338 -1.70 -17.63 -17.87
CA LYS A 338 -1.60 -16.34 -17.18
C LYS A 338 -0.48 -15.46 -17.76
N ALA A 339 0.70 -16.04 -18.01
CA ALA A 339 1.82 -15.33 -18.65
C ALA A 339 1.48 -14.89 -20.07
N LEU A 340 0.85 -15.77 -20.85
CA LEU A 340 0.39 -15.47 -22.21
C LEU A 340 -0.66 -14.35 -22.23
N ASN A 341 -1.60 -14.37 -21.27
CA ASN A 341 -2.59 -13.31 -21.11
C ASN A 341 -1.94 -11.96 -20.73
N ALA A 342 -0.93 -11.97 -19.87
CA ALA A 342 -0.19 -10.76 -19.50
C ALA A 342 0.54 -10.13 -20.70
N GLU A 343 1.16 -10.94 -21.56
CA GLU A 343 1.84 -10.43 -22.76
C GLU A 343 0.87 -9.95 -23.83
N LEU A 344 -0.22 -10.69 -24.06
CA LEU A 344 -1.24 -10.28 -25.01
C LEU A 344 -1.91 -8.94 -24.63
N LYS A 345 -1.93 -8.60 -23.34
CA LYS A 345 -2.41 -7.31 -22.83
C LYS A 345 -1.45 -6.14 -23.02
N LYS A 346 -0.17 -6.39 -23.33
CA LYS A 346 0.77 -5.32 -23.70
C LYS A 346 0.54 -4.80 -25.11
N PHE A 347 -0.20 -5.54 -25.93
CA PHE A 347 -0.56 -5.09 -27.27
C PHE A 347 -1.61 -3.97 -27.19
N PRO A 348 -1.45 -2.89 -27.97
CA PRO A 348 -2.39 -1.77 -27.98
C PRO A 348 -3.74 -2.09 -28.65
N ILE A 349 -3.98 -3.34 -29.05
CA ILE A 349 -5.16 -3.78 -29.79
C ILE A 349 -5.96 -4.74 -28.89
N ALA A 350 -7.26 -4.48 -28.73
CA ALA A 350 -8.14 -5.33 -27.93
C ALA A 350 -8.18 -6.77 -28.48
N LEU A 351 -8.11 -7.76 -27.59
CA LEU A 351 -8.17 -9.17 -27.95
C LEU A 351 -9.61 -9.53 -28.40
N THR A 352 -9.75 -10.06 -29.60
CA THR A 352 -11.01 -10.52 -30.19
C THR A 352 -10.83 -11.93 -30.72
N GLU A 353 -11.93 -12.65 -30.97
CA GLU A 353 -11.87 -13.98 -31.60
C GLU A 353 -11.17 -14.00 -32.98
N GLN A 354 -11.05 -12.84 -33.63
CA GLN A 354 -10.47 -12.70 -34.97
C GLN A 354 -8.97 -12.41 -34.96
N ASN A 355 -8.44 -11.79 -33.89
CA ASN A 355 -7.02 -11.40 -33.82
C ASN A 355 -6.22 -12.23 -32.80
N VAL A 356 -6.89 -12.97 -31.91
CA VAL A 356 -6.24 -13.74 -30.85
C VAL A 356 -5.31 -14.82 -31.41
N GLY A 357 -5.71 -15.55 -32.46
CA GLY A 357 -4.89 -16.59 -33.08
C GLY A 357 -3.56 -16.05 -33.63
N PRO A 358 -3.56 -15.06 -34.55
CA PRO A 358 -2.33 -14.46 -35.08
C PRO A 358 -1.41 -13.88 -33.99
N LEU A 359 -1.98 -13.21 -32.97
CA LEU A 359 -1.20 -12.65 -31.86
C LEU A 359 -0.59 -13.74 -30.97
N LEU A 360 -1.30 -14.85 -30.75
CA LEU A 360 -0.77 -16.01 -30.04
C LEU A 360 0.37 -16.68 -30.82
N LEU A 361 0.25 -16.80 -32.14
CA LEU A 361 1.29 -17.40 -32.99
C LEU A 361 2.63 -16.67 -32.89
N GLN A 362 2.60 -15.34 -32.76
CA GLN A 362 3.79 -14.51 -32.58
C GLN A 362 4.46 -14.70 -31.21
N ASN A 363 3.70 -15.09 -30.19
CA ASN A 363 4.17 -15.19 -28.80
C ASN A 363 4.27 -16.64 -28.29
N LEU A 364 3.95 -17.63 -29.13
CA LEU A 364 3.96 -19.06 -28.81
C LEU A 364 5.36 -19.58 -28.44
N GLY A 365 6.42 -18.93 -28.92
CA GLY A 365 7.81 -19.24 -28.53
C GLY A 365 8.07 -19.12 -27.03
N MET A 366 7.25 -18.36 -26.29
CA MET A 366 7.35 -18.24 -24.83
C MET A 366 6.81 -19.45 -24.07
N LEU A 367 5.98 -20.29 -24.72
CA LEU A 367 5.47 -21.53 -24.12
C LEU A 367 6.47 -22.68 -24.16
N ALA A 368 7.50 -22.59 -25.02
CA ALA A 368 8.48 -23.65 -25.30
C ALA A 368 9.65 -23.73 -24.30
N GLY A 369 9.71 -22.84 -23.30
CA GLY A 369 10.79 -22.81 -22.31
C GLY A 369 10.27 -22.65 -20.90
N SER A 370 9.87 -23.75 -20.26
CA SER A 370 9.81 -23.98 -18.80
C SER A 370 8.86 -25.13 -18.51
N ASP A 371 9.43 -26.33 -18.37
CA ASP A 371 8.73 -27.46 -17.76
C ASP A 371 9.19 -27.54 -16.31
N ASP A 372 8.45 -26.90 -15.41
CA ASP A 372 8.49 -27.28 -13.99
C ASP A 372 7.17 -26.88 -13.28
N PRO A 373 6.37 -27.84 -12.79
CA PRO A 373 5.14 -27.58 -12.06
C PRO A 373 5.36 -27.81 -10.55
N SER A 374 5.26 -26.76 -9.74
CA SER A 374 4.94 -26.93 -8.33
C SER A 374 4.10 -25.76 -7.83
N ASP A 375 2.87 -26.09 -7.44
CA ASP A 375 1.95 -25.26 -6.67
C ASP A 375 2.45 -25.11 -5.23
N SER A 376 2.36 -23.88 -4.72
CA SER A 376 2.10 -23.62 -3.30
C SER A 376 1.38 -22.28 -3.20
N GLU A 377 0.09 -22.33 -2.86
CA GLU A 377 -0.55 -21.26 -2.09
C GLU A 377 0.22 -21.15 -0.77
N ASP A 378 0.67 -19.96 -0.38
CA ASP A 378 0.88 -19.59 1.03
C ASP A 378 1.21 -18.11 1.19
N GLU A 379 1.10 -17.70 2.44
CA GLU A 379 1.06 -16.38 3.05
C GLU A 379 2.08 -15.35 2.54
N VAL A 380 1.65 -14.08 2.51
CA VAL A 380 2.49 -12.95 2.13
C VAL A 380 3.36 -12.58 3.31
N ASP A 381 4.66 -12.89 3.21
CA ASP A 381 5.69 -12.18 3.96
C ASP A 381 6.97 -12.02 3.11
N LEU A 382 7.52 -10.80 3.20
CA LEU A 382 8.79 -10.27 2.68
C LEU A 382 8.91 -10.05 1.15
N ASP A 383 8.63 -8.80 0.76
CA ASP A 383 9.20 -8.17 -0.43
C ASP A 383 10.73 -8.07 -0.31
N VAL A 384 11.42 -9.17 -0.57
CA VAL A 384 12.66 -9.09 -1.33
C VAL A 384 12.21 -8.94 -2.77
N ASP A 385 12.47 -7.79 -3.40
CA ASP A 385 12.34 -7.65 -4.84
C ASP A 385 12.96 -8.90 -5.48
N GLU A 386 12.24 -9.61 -6.37
CA GLU A 386 12.73 -10.87 -6.94
C GLU A 386 14.11 -10.72 -7.63
N GLY A 387 14.54 -9.48 -7.91
CA GLY A 387 15.87 -9.09 -8.39
C GLY A 387 16.99 -9.02 -7.34
N ASP A 388 16.68 -8.92 -6.04
CA ASP A 388 17.69 -8.86 -4.95
C ASP A 388 17.81 -10.17 -4.18
N SER A 389 16.79 -11.05 -4.24
CA SER A 389 16.92 -12.41 -3.70
C SER A 389 17.78 -13.29 -4.60
N MET A 390 18.06 -12.88 -5.84
CA MET A 390 18.88 -13.65 -6.76
C MET A 390 20.32 -13.68 -6.23
N PHE A 391 20.81 -14.89 -5.93
CA PHE A 391 22.23 -15.21 -6.01
C PHE A 391 22.70 -15.02 -7.47
N GLU A 392 22.69 -13.79 -7.94
CA GLU A 392 23.37 -13.39 -9.15
C GLU A 392 24.50 -12.48 -8.68
N ALA A 393 25.59 -13.10 -8.24
CA ALA A 393 26.88 -12.52 -8.55
C ALA A 393 26.96 -12.47 -10.07
N VAL A 394 26.38 -11.44 -10.67
CA VAL A 394 26.56 -11.15 -12.08
C VAL A 394 28.03 -10.78 -12.18
N PHE A 395 28.80 -11.72 -12.74
CA PHE A 395 30.12 -11.44 -13.26
C PHE A 395 29.87 -10.79 -14.62
N GLU A 396 29.67 -9.48 -14.62
CA GLU A 396 29.72 -8.73 -15.87
C GLU A 396 31.16 -8.83 -16.38
N ASP A 397 31.33 -9.28 -17.64
CA ASP A 397 32.63 -9.23 -18.31
C ASP A 397 33.06 -7.75 -18.37
N ASP A 398 34.29 -7.46 -17.91
CA ASP A 398 34.93 -6.13 -17.75
C ASP A 398 35.14 -5.34 -19.07
N GLU A 399 34.26 -5.47 -20.07
CA GLU A 399 34.31 -4.72 -21.32
C GLU A 399 33.18 -3.68 -21.38
N ILE A 400 33.36 -2.55 -20.70
CA ILE A 400 33.03 -1.20 -21.22
C ILE A 400 33.72 -0.15 -20.33
N THR A 401 34.45 0.75 -20.99
CA THR A 401 35.32 1.81 -20.45
C THR A 401 34.57 2.98 -19.80
N THR A 402 33.61 2.73 -18.92
CA THR A 402 33.08 3.72 -17.98
C THR A 402 33.22 3.19 -16.57
N VAL A 403 33.85 3.99 -15.70
CA VAL A 403 34.04 3.70 -14.26
C VAL A 403 32.68 3.75 -13.55
N GLU A 404 31.79 2.83 -13.86
CA GLU A 404 30.52 2.66 -13.15
C GLU A 404 30.75 1.66 -12.02
N ALA A 405 30.48 2.08 -10.79
CA ALA A 405 30.60 1.22 -9.62
C ALA A 405 29.68 0.01 -9.76
N ASN A 406 30.22 -1.20 -9.61
CA ASN A 406 29.47 -2.45 -9.79
C ASN A 406 28.27 -2.51 -8.83
N LYS A 407 27.05 -2.40 -9.38
CA LYS A 407 25.80 -2.32 -8.60
C LYS A 407 25.58 -3.59 -7.74
N SER A 408 25.91 -4.76 -8.28
CA SER A 408 25.79 -6.05 -7.57
C SER A 408 26.65 -6.09 -6.30
N ASN A 409 27.85 -5.51 -6.33
CA ASN A 409 28.71 -5.42 -5.13
C ASN A 409 28.09 -4.53 -4.04
N VAL A 410 27.46 -3.41 -4.43
CA VAL A 410 26.80 -2.50 -3.48
C VAL A 410 25.56 -3.14 -2.86
N ARG A 411 24.78 -3.90 -3.64
CA ARG A 411 23.64 -4.69 -3.13
C ARG A 411 24.07 -5.77 -2.14
N CYS A 412 25.15 -6.49 -2.45
CA CYS A 412 25.75 -7.46 -1.52
C CYS A 412 26.21 -6.76 -0.22
N ALA A 413 26.78 -5.56 -0.33
CA ALA A 413 27.13 -4.76 0.86
C ALA A 413 25.87 -4.37 1.66
N ALA A 414 24.77 -3.99 1.00
CA ALA A 414 23.51 -3.69 1.69
C ALA A 414 23.02 -4.89 2.52
N GLN A 415 22.98 -6.09 1.93
CA GLN A 415 22.62 -7.34 2.62
C GLN A 415 23.53 -7.63 3.83
N LEU A 416 24.85 -7.50 3.63
CA LEU A 416 25.83 -7.71 4.69
C LEU A 416 25.66 -6.71 5.84
N PHE A 417 25.30 -5.46 5.54
CA PHE A 417 25.12 -4.42 6.55
C PHE A 417 23.90 -4.67 7.44
N GLY A 418 22.77 -5.06 6.84
CA GLY A 418 21.58 -5.48 7.60
C GLY A 418 21.89 -6.69 8.49
N SER A 419 22.55 -7.70 7.92
CA SER A 419 23.00 -8.89 8.65
C SER A 419 23.96 -8.56 9.80
N MET A 420 24.88 -7.61 9.59
CA MET A 420 25.84 -7.16 10.61
C MET A 420 25.13 -6.52 11.80
N ILE A 421 24.11 -5.69 11.58
CA ILE A 421 23.32 -5.09 12.67
C ILE A 421 22.62 -6.19 13.47
N MET A 422 22.01 -7.17 12.80
CA MET A 422 21.35 -8.30 13.46
C MET A 422 22.32 -9.19 14.26
N ASP A 423 23.55 -9.40 13.78
CA ASP A 423 24.58 -10.16 14.51
C ASP A 423 25.13 -9.36 15.69
N THR A 424 25.43 -8.08 15.50
CA THR A 424 26.22 -7.31 16.48
C THR A 424 25.37 -6.67 17.57
N GLU A 425 24.12 -6.31 17.27
CA GLU A 425 23.22 -5.66 18.23
C GLU A 425 22.23 -6.65 18.87
N LEU A 426 21.70 -7.63 18.11
CA LEU A 426 20.76 -8.63 18.63
C LEU A 426 21.41 -9.99 18.94
N ASP A 427 22.67 -10.21 18.55
CA ASP A 427 23.38 -11.48 18.72
C ASP A 427 22.61 -12.68 18.12
N LEU A 428 21.88 -12.44 17.02
CA LEU A 428 20.86 -13.35 16.48
C LEU A 428 21.41 -14.76 16.18
N PHE A 429 22.62 -14.83 15.65
CA PHE A 429 23.28 -16.11 15.33
C PHE A 429 23.57 -16.94 16.59
N ASN A 430 23.88 -16.29 17.72
CA ASN A 430 24.10 -16.97 18.99
C ASN A 430 22.80 -17.25 19.76
N LEU A 431 21.72 -16.48 19.53
CA LEU A 431 20.42 -16.78 20.13
C LEU A 431 19.93 -18.19 19.79
N THR A 432 20.17 -18.65 18.56
CA THR A 432 19.80 -20.02 18.15
C THR A 432 20.62 -21.10 18.85
N ASN A 433 21.92 -20.83 19.06
CA ASN A 433 22.79 -21.70 19.84
C ASN A 433 22.34 -21.74 21.31
N TYR A 434 21.94 -20.58 21.86
CA TYR A 434 21.43 -20.47 23.23
C TYR A 434 20.09 -21.21 23.39
N LEU A 435 19.14 -21.01 22.46
CA LEU A 435 17.87 -21.72 22.40
C LEU A 435 18.10 -23.23 22.46
N THR A 436 18.98 -23.74 21.60
CA THR A 436 19.22 -25.18 21.55
C THR A 436 19.87 -25.71 22.82
N ASN A 437 20.91 -25.04 23.31
CA ASN A 437 21.66 -25.51 24.48
C ASN A 437 20.88 -25.39 25.79
N ASN A 438 20.01 -24.38 25.94
CA ASN A 438 19.30 -24.13 27.19
C ASN A 438 17.86 -24.61 27.20
N TYR A 439 17.18 -24.64 26.07
CA TYR A 439 15.78 -25.07 26.01
C TYR A 439 15.60 -26.51 25.55
N LEU A 440 16.38 -26.96 24.56
CA LEU A 440 16.23 -28.33 24.03
C LEU A 440 16.98 -29.35 24.88
N ILE A 441 18.23 -29.08 25.25
CA ILE A 441 19.02 -30.03 26.04
C ILE A 441 18.50 -30.15 27.49
N ARG A 442 17.91 -29.08 28.04
CA ARG A 442 17.38 -29.06 29.42
C ARG A 442 15.89 -29.41 29.51
N ASN A 443 15.28 -29.97 28.45
CA ASN A 443 13.87 -30.35 28.37
C ASN A 443 12.88 -29.23 28.75
N ARG A 444 13.15 -27.98 28.34
CA ARG A 444 12.22 -26.85 28.57
C ARG A 444 11.27 -26.61 27.40
N VAL A 445 11.59 -27.15 26.22
CA VAL A 445 10.77 -27.08 25.02
C VAL A 445 10.57 -28.49 24.49
N ASP A 446 9.33 -28.83 24.19
CA ASP A 446 8.95 -30.05 23.47
C ASP A 446 8.75 -29.72 21.99
N ILE A 447 9.46 -30.44 21.11
CA ILE A 447 9.36 -30.26 19.66
C ILE A 447 8.59 -31.46 19.10
N SER A 448 7.41 -31.19 18.56
CA SER A 448 6.58 -32.23 17.92
C SER A 448 6.57 -32.11 16.40
N ASP A 449 6.90 -30.94 15.86
CA ASP A 449 6.98 -30.71 14.42
C ASP A 449 8.27 -31.30 13.83
N GLN A 450 8.11 -32.18 12.84
CA GLN A 450 9.23 -32.86 12.17
C GLN A 450 10.07 -31.89 11.32
N ASN A 451 9.48 -30.85 10.75
CA ASN A 451 10.20 -29.86 9.95
C ASN A 451 11.12 -29.03 10.85
N LEU A 452 10.61 -28.51 11.97
CA LEU A 452 11.42 -27.79 12.96
C LEU A 452 12.52 -28.69 13.53
N ALA A 453 12.20 -29.96 13.84
CA ALA A 453 13.19 -30.92 14.32
C ALA A 453 14.31 -31.13 13.29
N ASN A 454 13.97 -31.29 12.00
CA ASN A 454 14.95 -31.44 10.93
C ASN A 454 15.79 -30.17 10.75
N ASP A 455 15.16 -28.99 10.78
CA ASP A 455 15.83 -27.70 10.63
C ASP A 455 16.83 -27.48 11.77
N LEU A 456 16.42 -27.69 13.02
CA LEU A 456 17.31 -27.60 14.17
C LEU A 456 18.41 -28.67 14.14
N GLN A 457 18.10 -29.88 13.68
CA GLN A 457 19.10 -30.93 13.55
C GLN A 457 20.18 -30.54 12.52
N GLN A 458 19.75 -30.01 11.38
CA GLN A 458 20.64 -29.56 10.33
C GLN A 458 21.46 -28.35 10.80
N PHE A 459 20.79 -27.36 11.40
CA PHE A 459 21.39 -26.10 11.84
C PHE A 459 22.41 -26.31 12.96
N VAL A 460 22.04 -27.05 14.00
CA VAL A 460 22.84 -27.13 15.23
C VAL A 460 23.86 -28.26 15.18
N PHE A 461 23.48 -29.43 14.70
CA PHE A 461 24.37 -30.61 14.71
C PHE A 461 25.15 -30.80 13.42
N SER A 462 24.58 -30.36 12.28
CA SER A 462 25.24 -30.52 10.97
C SER A 462 25.89 -29.24 10.47
N ASN A 463 25.84 -28.15 11.25
CA ASN A 463 26.33 -26.81 10.89
C ASN A 463 25.88 -26.38 9.48
N ARG A 464 24.63 -26.67 9.12
CA ARG A 464 24.08 -26.44 7.78
C ARG A 464 22.67 -25.92 7.85
N PHE A 465 22.24 -25.20 6.82
CA PHE A 465 20.85 -24.77 6.70
C PHE A 465 20.37 -24.93 5.26
N THR A 466 19.08 -25.15 5.09
CA THR A 466 18.47 -25.33 3.77
C THR A 466 17.61 -24.13 3.45
N VAL A 467 17.89 -23.51 2.32
CA VAL A 467 17.07 -22.46 1.74
C VAL A 467 16.32 -23.07 0.57
N GLU A 468 15.00 -22.96 0.60
CA GLU A 468 14.14 -23.36 -0.50
C GLU A 468 13.79 -22.12 -1.31
N LYS A 469 14.23 -22.06 -2.56
CA LYS A 469 13.94 -20.94 -3.45
C LYS A 469 13.48 -21.43 -4.81
N LYS A 470 12.30 -21.00 -5.27
CA LYS A 470 11.71 -21.41 -6.55
C LYS A 470 11.66 -22.94 -6.71
N GLY A 471 11.34 -23.67 -5.63
CA GLY A 471 11.31 -25.14 -5.60
C GLY A 471 12.68 -25.82 -5.54
N VAL A 472 13.79 -25.06 -5.60
CA VAL A 472 15.14 -25.59 -5.46
C VAL A 472 15.58 -25.48 -4.01
N LYS A 473 15.85 -26.63 -3.38
CA LYS A 473 16.45 -26.71 -2.06
C LYS A 473 17.96 -26.69 -2.18
N THR A 474 18.57 -25.61 -1.70
CA THR A 474 20.02 -25.49 -1.61
C THR A 474 20.42 -25.55 -0.15
N THR A 475 21.39 -26.41 0.17
CA THR A 475 21.97 -26.50 1.50
C THR A 475 23.29 -25.72 1.53
N TYR A 476 23.41 -24.84 2.52
CA TYR A 476 24.61 -24.07 2.80
C TYR A 476 25.21 -24.50 4.14
N ASP A 477 26.52 -24.33 4.27
CA ASP A 477 27.19 -24.41 5.56
C ASP A 477 26.92 -23.11 6.34
N ARG A 478 26.77 -23.21 7.66
CA ARG A 478 26.63 -22.05 8.55
C ARG A 478 27.92 -21.25 8.58
N THR A 479 27.78 -19.93 8.72
CA THR A 479 28.93 -19.04 8.84
C THR A 479 29.45 -19.00 10.27
N ASP A 480 30.77 -18.91 10.42
CA ASP A 480 31.40 -18.79 11.72
C ASP A 480 31.47 -17.33 12.19
N VAL A 481 31.51 -17.11 13.52
CA VAL A 481 31.58 -15.75 14.11
C VAL A 481 32.80 -14.98 13.62
N SER A 482 33.96 -15.64 13.57
CA SER A 482 35.21 -15.03 13.08
C SER A 482 35.14 -14.73 11.58
N GLU A 483 34.46 -15.57 10.80
CA GLU A 483 34.26 -15.36 9.37
C GLU A 483 33.39 -14.12 9.12
N ARG A 484 32.21 -14.04 9.78
CA ARG A 484 31.35 -12.86 9.69
C ARG A 484 32.06 -11.58 10.12
N SER A 485 32.75 -11.61 11.27
CA SER A 485 33.51 -10.47 11.80
C SER A 485 34.60 -10.01 10.84
N HIS A 486 35.27 -10.93 10.14
CA HIS A 486 36.26 -10.60 9.12
C HIS A 486 35.65 -9.80 7.97
N PHE A 487 34.49 -10.22 7.45
CA PHE A 487 33.81 -9.52 6.36
C PHE A 487 33.20 -8.19 6.79
N TYR A 488 32.68 -8.08 8.01
CA TYR A 488 32.24 -6.80 8.58
C TYR A 488 33.39 -5.79 8.68
N ARG A 489 34.57 -6.27 9.08
CA ARG A 489 35.79 -5.45 9.14
C ARG A 489 36.31 -5.08 7.76
N GLN A 490 36.28 -6.01 6.81
CA GLN A 490 36.66 -5.76 5.42
C GLN A 490 35.77 -4.69 4.78
N VAL A 491 34.44 -4.85 4.83
CA VAL A 491 33.50 -4.05 4.05
C VAL A 491 33.12 -2.75 4.74
N PHE A 492 32.98 -2.73 6.07
CA PHE A 492 32.51 -1.55 6.82
C PHE A 492 33.50 -1.03 7.86
N ASN A 493 34.62 -1.73 8.06
CA ASN A 493 35.58 -1.46 9.15
C ASN A 493 34.91 -1.54 10.54
N PHE A 494 33.96 -2.45 10.67
CA PHE A 494 33.29 -2.75 11.93
C PHE A 494 33.93 -3.97 12.64
N GLY A 495 33.89 -4.01 13.98
CA GLY A 495 34.51 -5.07 14.78
C GLY A 495 36.01 -4.89 15.05
N THR A 496 36.57 -5.78 15.88
CA THR A 496 37.96 -5.73 16.37
C THR A 496 38.87 -6.83 15.80
N GLU A 497 38.34 -7.66 14.90
CA GLU A 497 39.06 -8.80 14.32
C GLU A 497 40.34 -8.34 13.60
N GLN A 498 41.43 -9.10 13.76
CA GLN A 498 42.69 -8.80 13.08
C GLN A 498 42.56 -9.18 11.60
N MET A 499 42.76 -8.19 10.72
CA MET A 499 42.78 -8.45 9.28
C MET A 499 44.06 -9.19 8.88
N PRO A 500 43.99 -10.23 8.03
CA PRO A 500 45.15 -10.80 7.35
C PRO A 500 45.95 -9.70 6.66
N GLN A 501 47.28 -9.88 6.54
CA GLN A 501 48.19 -8.85 6.03
C GLN A 501 47.82 -8.32 4.63
N ASP A 502 47.13 -9.13 3.82
CA ASP A 502 46.77 -8.81 2.44
C ASP A 502 45.37 -8.18 2.29
N VAL A 503 44.58 -8.09 3.38
CA VAL A 503 43.22 -7.53 3.34
C VAL A 503 43.17 -6.21 4.10
N ILE A 504 42.76 -5.15 3.40
CA ILE A 504 42.69 -3.80 3.95
C ILE A 504 41.27 -3.54 4.47
N ALA A 505 41.15 -3.07 5.72
CA ALA A 505 39.87 -2.68 6.30
C ALA A 505 39.34 -1.37 5.68
N ASN A 506 38.02 -1.27 5.50
CA ASN A 506 37.39 -0.10 4.87
C ASN A 506 37.28 1.11 5.81
N VAL A 507 38.39 1.80 6.05
CA VAL A 507 38.43 2.97 6.95
C VAL A 507 37.58 4.17 6.49
N ARG A 508 37.12 4.18 5.23
CA ARG A 508 36.34 5.29 4.66
C ARG A 508 34.85 5.16 4.91
N PHE A 509 34.32 3.93 4.96
CA PHE A 509 32.88 3.70 5.12
C PHE A 509 32.29 4.39 6.35
N PRO A 510 32.87 4.25 7.58
CA PRO A 510 32.31 4.89 8.77
C PRO A 510 32.19 6.41 8.64
N ARG A 511 33.17 7.05 7.98
CA ARG A 511 33.15 8.49 7.76
C ARG A 511 32.07 8.90 6.77
N LEU A 512 31.93 8.19 5.66
CA LEU A 512 30.93 8.50 4.64
C LEU A 512 29.51 8.29 5.18
N TRP A 513 29.31 7.21 5.93
CA TRP A 513 28.05 6.90 6.60
C TRP A 513 27.69 7.97 7.63
N ALA A 514 28.64 8.36 8.48
CA ALA A 514 28.44 9.45 9.46
C ALA A 514 28.15 10.82 8.84
N GLN A 515 28.60 11.06 7.61
CA GLN A 515 28.37 12.32 6.90
C GLN A 515 26.98 12.39 6.24
N LEU A 516 26.33 11.25 6.01
CA LEU A 516 25.07 11.16 5.28
C LEU A 516 23.94 11.93 5.98
N VAL A 517 23.69 11.62 7.26
CA VAL A 517 22.61 12.28 8.04
C VAL A 517 22.82 13.79 8.16
N PRO A 518 24.00 14.31 8.56
CA PRO A 518 24.23 15.75 8.61
C PRO A 518 24.01 16.45 7.26
N ALA A 519 24.38 15.81 6.16
CA ALA A 519 24.18 16.39 4.83
C ALA A 519 22.70 16.43 4.44
N VAL A 520 21.93 15.38 4.75
CA VAL A 520 20.48 15.34 4.52
C VAL A 520 19.75 16.37 5.40
N LYS A 521 20.09 16.45 6.70
CA LYS A 521 19.51 17.45 7.60
C LYS A 521 19.78 18.88 7.12
N LYS A 522 21.03 19.18 6.75
CA LYS A 522 21.41 20.49 6.21
C LYS A 522 20.61 20.82 4.94
N TYR A 523 20.45 19.86 4.03
CA TYR A 523 19.62 20.06 2.84
C TYR A 523 18.16 20.37 3.20
N LEU A 524 17.57 19.63 4.14
CA LEU A 524 16.19 19.83 4.54
C LEU A 524 15.98 21.17 5.24
N GLU A 525 16.89 21.58 6.12
CA GLU A 525 16.88 22.91 6.77
C GLU A 525 16.95 24.04 5.75
N GLU A 526 17.89 23.96 4.79
CA GLU A 526 18.00 24.93 3.69
C GLU A 526 16.76 24.93 2.79
N SER A 527 16.15 23.77 2.53
CA SER A 527 14.92 23.66 1.74
C SER A 527 13.70 24.25 2.46
N SER A 528 13.59 24.06 3.77
CA SER A 528 12.47 24.57 4.59
C SER A 528 12.54 26.07 4.87
N SER A 529 13.75 26.65 4.85
CA SER A 529 13.98 28.08 5.06
C SER A 529 13.89 28.90 3.78
N SER A 530 13.86 28.25 2.60
CA SER A 530 13.65 28.91 1.32
C SER A 530 12.19 29.33 1.14
N LEU A 531 11.91 30.63 1.20
CA LEU A 531 10.58 31.25 1.06
C LEU A 531 10.07 31.34 -0.40
N SER A 532 10.73 30.70 -1.36
CA SER A 532 10.34 30.76 -2.77
C SER A 532 10.33 29.37 -3.40
N GLU A 533 9.23 29.04 -4.09
CA GLU A 533 9.06 27.79 -4.86
C GLU A 533 10.14 27.62 -5.96
N ASP A 534 10.84 28.69 -6.34
CA ASP A 534 11.81 28.74 -7.45
C ASP A 534 13.30 28.72 -7.02
N THR A 535 13.64 28.77 -5.72
CA THR A 535 15.06 28.71 -5.31
C THR A 535 15.48 27.26 -5.10
N PHE A 536 16.17 26.69 -6.09
CA PHE A 536 16.75 25.36 -6.03
C PHE A 536 17.86 25.29 -4.96
N VAL A 537 17.57 24.68 -3.82
CA VAL A 537 18.59 24.29 -2.83
C VAL A 537 19.49 23.21 -3.43
N SER A 538 20.80 23.38 -3.29
CA SER A 538 21.78 22.47 -3.90
C SER A 538 21.69 21.06 -3.31
N LYS A 539 21.41 20.07 -4.17
CA LYS A 539 21.45 18.64 -3.84
C LYS A 539 22.87 18.06 -3.76
N GLY A 540 23.88 18.85 -4.16
CA GLY A 540 25.24 18.38 -4.43
C GLY A 540 25.93 17.72 -3.24
N GLY A 541 25.69 18.20 -2.02
CA GLY A 541 26.29 17.64 -0.80
C GLY A 541 25.85 16.19 -0.54
N VAL A 542 24.54 15.92 -0.64
CA VAL A 542 23.98 14.57 -0.48
C VAL A 542 24.44 13.67 -1.61
N MET A 543 24.38 14.15 -2.86
CA MET A 543 24.80 13.38 -4.04
C MET A 543 26.27 12.96 -3.98
N GLN A 544 27.17 13.84 -3.49
CA GLN A 544 28.59 13.50 -3.36
C GLN A 544 28.82 12.38 -2.34
N ILE A 545 28.08 12.38 -1.23
CA ILE A 545 28.18 11.34 -0.20
C ILE A 545 27.62 10.02 -0.73
N VAL A 546 26.46 10.04 -1.38
CA VAL A 546 25.85 8.84 -1.99
C VAL A 546 26.76 8.23 -3.05
N ALA A 547 27.34 9.04 -3.95
CA ALA A 547 28.31 8.58 -4.93
C ALA A 547 29.58 8.01 -4.27
N GLY A 548 30.03 8.63 -3.18
CA GLY A 548 31.13 8.16 -2.35
C GLY A 548 30.85 6.80 -1.71
N LEU A 549 29.67 6.62 -1.10
CA LEU A 549 29.21 5.36 -0.51
C LEU A 549 29.11 4.27 -1.58
N LYS A 550 28.49 4.56 -2.74
CA LYS A 550 28.37 3.61 -3.85
C LYS A 550 29.74 3.10 -4.31
N THR A 551 30.67 4.01 -4.57
CA THR A 551 32.03 3.67 -5.03
C THR A 551 32.79 2.89 -3.96
N ASN A 552 32.66 3.29 -2.70
CA ASN A 552 33.35 2.66 -1.58
C ASN A 552 32.83 1.24 -1.31
N ALA A 553 31.51 1.05 -1.25
CA ALA A 553 30.90 -0.27 -1.08
C ALA A 553 31.26 -1.20 -2.25
N ALA A 554 31.22 -0.70 -3.49
CA ALA A 554 31.58 -1.48 -4.67
C ALA A 554 33.05 -1.95 -4.67
N GLN A 555 33.95 -1.17 -4.08
CA GLN A 555 35.38 -1.49 -3.99
C GLN A 555 35.66 -2.55 -2.92
N PHE A 556 35.03 -2.46 -1.75
CA PHE A 556 35.35 -3.33 -0.61
C PHE A 556 34.49 -4.59 -0.52
N CYS A 557 33.28 -4.60 -1.10
CA CYS A 557 32.45 -5.80 -1.23
C CYS A 557 32.73 -6.53 -2.56
N THR A 558 33.96 -7.05 -2.69
CA THR A 558 34.45 -7.74 -3.89
C THR A 558 34.87 -9.18 -3.56
N SER A 559 35.04 -10.01 -4.58
CA SER A 559 35.57 -11.37 -4.46
C SER A 559 34.76 -12.23 -3.48
N ILE A 560 35.39 -12.78 -2.43
CA ILE A 560 34.74 -13.65 -1.45
C ILE A 560 33.67 -12.90 -0.66
N ALA A 561 33.86 -11.61 -0.36
CA ALA A 561 32.85 -10.81 0.35
C ALA A 561 31.51 -10.76 -0.42
N LYS A 562 31.58 -10.67 -1.75
CA LYS A 562 30.40 -10.71 -2.63
C LYS A 562 29.68 -12.08 -2.58
N ILE A 563 30.44 -13.16 -2.40
CA ILE A 563 29.90 -14.54 -2.38
C ILE A 563 29.29 -14.85 -1.02
N ILE A 564 29.93 -14.43 0.07
CA ILE A 564 29.52 -14.78 1.43
C ILE A 564 28.37 -13.91 1.96
N SER A 565 28.24 -12.67 1.48
CA SER A 565 27.21 -11.74 1.98
C SER A 565 25.79 -12.29 1.80
N PRO A 566 25.40 -12.82 0.62
CA PRO A 566 24.09 -13.43 0.46
C PRO A 566 23.92 -14.73 1.28
N ILE A 567 25.00 -15.43 1.64
CA ILE A 567 24.94 -16.62 2.50
C ILE A 567 24.66 -16.22 3.95
N ILE A 568 25.36 -15.19 4.46
CA ILE A 568 25.10 -14.62 5.79
C ILE A 568 23.68 -14.08 5.86
N ASP A 569 23.23 -13.41 4.79
CA ASP A 569 21.87 -12.89 4.65
C ASP A 569 20.82 -14.01 4.74
N ALA A 570 21.02 -15.07 3.94
CA ALA A 570 20.14 -16.22 3.96
C ALA A 570 20.17 -16.98 5.30
N GLU A 571 21.30 -17.02 6.00
CA GLU A 571 21.40 -17.68 7.31
C GLU A 571 20.55 -16.97 8.37
N TRP A 572 20.61 -15.63 8.46
CA TRP A 572 19.81 -14.90 9.46
C TRP A 572 18.31 -14.97 9.14
N HIS A 573 17.95 -14.93 7.86
CA HIS A 573 16.56 -15.16 7.42
C HIS A 573 16.08 -16.56 7.78
N PHE A 574 16.89 -17.59 7.54
CA PHE A 574 16.59 -18.96 7.95
C PHE A 574 16.35 -19.06 9.46
N ILE A 575 17.21 -18.46 10.28
CA ILE A 575 17.05 -18.41 11.74
C ILE A 575 15.72 -17.76 12.11
N LYS A 576 15.45 -16.57 11.56
CA LYS A 576 14.23 -15.81 11.84
C LYS A 576 12.98 -16.61 11.46
N GLU A 577 12.89 -17.04 10.21
CA GLU A 577 11.65 -17.57 9.60
C GLU A 577 11.40 -19.03 9.99
N ARG A 578 12.44 -19.87 9.97
CA ARG A 578 12.27 -21.32 10.17
C ARG A 578 12.46 -21.77 11.61
N ILE A 579 13.21 -21.02 12.42
CA ILE A 579 13.47 -21.38 13.83
C ILE A 579 12.69 -20.47 14.78
N LEU A 580 13.01 -19.18 14.82
CA LEU A 580 12.48 -18.27 15.85
C LEU A 580 11.00 -17.95 15.67
N SER A 581 10.50 -17.91 14.42
CA SER A 581 9.09 -17.71 14.10
C SER A 581 8.26 -18.99 14.22
N HIS A 582 8.89 -20.16 14.44
CA HIS A 582 8.15 -21.42 14.46
C HIS A 582 7.12 -21.43 15.60
N PRO A 583 5.84 -21.80 15.36
CA PRO A 583 4.78 -21.71 16.37
C PRO A 583 5.07 -22.43 17.69
N GLU A 584 5.76 -23.57 17.61
CA GLU A 584 6.16 -24.33 18.81
C GLU A 584 7.19 -23.59 19.67
N ILE A 585 8.15 -22.89 19.04
CA ILE A 585 9.17 -22.10 19.73
C ILE A 585 8.51 -20.86 20.33
N VAL A 586 7.73 -20.12 19.54
CA VAL A 586 7.03 -18.92 19.98
C VAL A 586 6.17 -19.20 21.21
N ARG A 587 5.32 -20.24 21.17
CA ARG A 587 4.43 -20.59 22.26
C ARG A 587 5.14 -20.95 23.56
N GLN A 588 6.31 -21.58 23.48
CA GLN A 588 6.99 -22.16 24.64
C GLN A 588 8.06 -21.23 25.22
N VAL A 589 8.72 -20.43 24.38
CA VAL A 589 9.79 -19.50 24.80
C VAL A 589 9.21 -18.13 25.16
N SER A 590 8.29 -17.59 24.35
CA SER A 590 7.68 -16.28 24.61
C SER A 590 6.16 -16.33 24.55
N PRO A 591 5.50 -16.94 25.56
CA PRO A 591 4.04 -17.05 25.59
C PRO A 591 3.32 -15.69 25.71
N THR A 592 4.01 -14.68 26.23
CA THR A 592 3.47 -13.32 26.45
C THR A 592 3.54 -12.44 25.21
N LEU A 593 4.52 -12.66 24.33
CA LEU A 593 4.74 -11.90 23.10
C LEU A 593 4.85 -12.88 21.93
N PRO A 594 3.71 -13.25 21.29
CA PRO A 594 3.67 -14.32 20.30
C PRO A 594 4.25 -13.88 18.94
N SER A 595 5.55 -13.61 18.91
CA SER A 595 6.31 -13.26 17.71
C SER A 595 7.76 -13.72 17.84
N TRP A 596 8.46 -13.86 16.71
CA TRP A 596 9.90 -14.17 16.73
C TRP A 596 10.72 -13.11 17.47
N LYS A 597 10.26 -11.85 17.47
CA LYS A 597 10.87 -10.75 18.20
C LYS A 597 10.77 -10.98 19.71
N GLY A 598 9.59 -11.32 20.21
CA GLY A 598 9.39 -11.69 21.61
C GLY A 598 10.23 -12.89 22.04
N VAL A 599 10.41 -13.87 21.16
CA VAL A 599 11.35 -14.98 21.37
C VAL A 599 12.79 -14.47 21.46
N ALA A 600 13.23 -13.64 20.51
CA ALA A 600 14.58 -13.09 20.49
C ALA A 600 14.88 -12.27 21.76
N GLU A 601 13.96 -11.41 22.20
CA GLU A 601 14.08 -10.61 23.43
C GLU A 601 14.17 -11.48 24.69
N THR A 602 13.37 -12.54 24.74
CA THR A 602 13.41 -13.51 25.86
C THR A 602 14.75 -14.24 25.89
N LEU A 603 15.21 -14.76 24.75
CA LEU A 603 16.48 -15.46 24.67
C LEU A 603 17.66 -14.51 24.94
N TYR A 604 17.61 -13.28 24.45
CA TYR A 604 18.65 -12.27 24.65
C TYR A 604 18.74 -11.86 26.12
N SER A 605 17.61 -11.58 26.76
CA SER A 605 17.57 -11.24 28.18
C SER A 605 18.08 -12.36 29.08
N GLU A 606 17.76 -13.62 28.77
CA GLU A 606 18.33 -14.75 29.51
C GLU A 606 19.84 -14.96 29.22
N MET A 607 20.28 -14.74 27.98
CA MET A 607 21.66 -14.94 27.56
C MET A 607 22.60 -13.85 28.09
N LYS A 608 22.21 -12.59 28.01
CA LYS A 608 23.04 -11.42 28.33
C LYS A 608 22.67 -10.74 29.65
N GLN A 609 21.57 -11.15 30.29
CA GLN A 609 21.03 -10.50 31.49
C GLN A 609 20.68 -9.02 31.25
N GLN A 610 20.22 -8.70 30.04
CA GLN A 610 19.90 -7.35 29.57
C GLN A 610 18.63 -7.37 28.71
N SER A 611 17.73 -6.41 28.90
CA SER A 611 16.61 -6.21 27.98
C SER A 611 17.11 -5.57 26.68
N ILE A 612 16.44 -5.92 25.58
CA ILE A 612 16.63 -5.30 24.27
C ILE A 612 15.26 -5.25 23.60
N ASP A 613 14.99 -4.23 22.80
CA ASP A 613 13.82 -4.19 21.92
C ASP A 613 14.23 -4.75 20.55
N ALA A 614 13.83 -5.99 20.25
CA ALA A 614 14.18 -6.64 19.00
C ALA A 614 13.46 -6.00 17.79
N SER A 615 12.36 -5.27 18.01
CA SER A 615 11.69 -4.51 16.96
C SER A 615 12.54 -3.33 16.52
N LEU A 616 13.05 -2.54 17.45
CA LEU A 616 13.88 -1.37 17.12
C LEU A 616 15.17 -1.79 16.40
N ILE A 617 15.82 -2.87 16.85
CA ILE A 617 17.04 -3.38 16.17
C ILE A 617 16.72 -3.92 14.77
N TYR A 618 15.61 -4.65 14.62
CA TYR A 618 15.18 -5.14 13.31
C TYR A 618 14.87 -3.99 12.34
N ASP A 619 14.15 -2.97 12.81
CA ASP A 619 13.82 -1.81 12.00
C ASP A 619 15.08 -1.01 11.62
N LYS A 620 16.07 -0.96 12.50
CA LYS A 620 17.38 -0.35 12.22
C LYS A 620 18.12 -1.12 11.13
N ALA A 621 18.15 -2.46 11.22
CA ALA A 621 18.74 -3.31 10.19
C ALA A 621 18.03 -3.12 8.85
N ARG A 622 16.69 -3.12 8.85
CA ARG A 622 15.84 -2.91 7.66
C ARG A 622 16.10 -1.56 7.01
N LEU A 623 16.02 -0.47 7.75
CA LEU A 623 16.22 0.88 7.21
C LEU A 623 17.64 1.09 6.71
N SER A 624 18.64 0.56 7.42
CA SER A 624 20.04 0.65 6.97
C SER A 624 20.29 -0.14 5.68
N TYR A 625 19.69 -1.33 5.56
CA TYR A 625 19.66 -2.09 4.30
C TYR A 625 19.04 -1.28 3.16
N LEU A 626 17.86 -0.69 3.38
CA LEU A 626 17.16 0.10 2.36
C LEU A 626 17.97 1.32 1.92
N VAL A 627 18.61 2.05 2.84
CA VAL A 627 19.46 3.19 2.49
C VAL A 627 20.60 2.76 1.57
N LEU A 628 21.31 1.67 1.89
CA LEU A 628 22.39 1.17 1.04
C LEU A 628 21.89 0.56 -0.28
N ARG A 629 20.67 0.02 -0.31
CA ARG A 629 20.02 -0.42 -1.55
C ARG A 629 19.73 0.75 -2.47
N GLU A 630 19.17 1.84 -1.96
CA GLU A 630 18.97 3.07 -2.74
C GLU A 630 20.30 3.68 -3.22
N VAL A 631 21.37 3.56 -2.42
CA VAL A 631 22.74 3.92 -2.84
C VAL A 631 23.22 3.04 -4.02
N ALA A 632 22.83 1.77 -4.08
CA ALA A 632 23.16 0.89 -5.21
C ALA A 632 22.44 1.33 -6.50
N GLU A 633 21.16 1.70 -6.39
CA GLU A 633 20.33 2.17 -7.50
C GLU A 633 20.60 3.62 -7.90
N TYR A 634 21.45 4.33 -7.16
CA TYR A 634 21.81 5.72 -7.45
C TYR A 634 22.33 5.89 -8.89
N GLU A 635 21.57 6.66 -9.66
CA GLU A 635 21.93 7.18 -10.98
C GLU A 635 21.76 8.70 -10.95
N PRO A 636 22.82 9.51 -11.17
CA PRO A 636 22.76 10.97 -10.97
C PRO A 636 21.57 11.65 -11.66
N ARG A 637 21.24 11.23 -12.89
CA ARG A 637 20.14 11.82 -13.68
C ARG A 637 18.74 11.51 -13.13
N LYS A 638 18.53 10.30 -12.60
CA LYS A 638 17.24 9.89 -12.00
C LYS A 638 17.11 10.39 -10.57
N PHE A 639 18.22 10.40 -9.84
CA PHE A 639 18.27 10.87 -8.46
C PHE A 639 18.11 12.40 -8.34
N GLU A 640 18.36 13.15 -9.42
CA GLU A 640 18.05 14.58 -9.49
C GLU A 640 16.54 14.87 -9.56
N GLU A 641 15.70 13.90 -9.91
CA GLU A 641 14.24 14.06 -9.86
C GLU A 641 13.77 14.32 -8.43
N GLN A 642 12.85 15.28 -8.25
CA GLN A 642 12.49 15.79 -6.93
C GLN A 642 11.91 14.72 -6.01
N ASN A 643 11.12 13.78 -6.53
CA ASN A 643 10.49 12.74 -5.72
C ASN A 643 11.51 11.70 -5.23
N ALA A 644 12.32 11.12 -6.11
CA ALA A 644 13.32 10.12 -5.72
C ALA A 644 14.34 10.65 -4.70
N PHE A 645 14.76 11.92 -4.86
CA PHE A 645 15.65 12.57 -3.91
C PHE A 645 15.01 12.76 -2.53
N ILE A 646 13.76 13.21 -2.50
CA ILE A 646 13.01 13.43 -1.25
C ILE A 646 12.74 12.10 -0.57
N ASP A 647 12.35 11.06 -1.30
CA ASP A 647 12.11 9.72 -0.77
C ASP A 647 13.37 9.16 -0.09
N PHE A 648 14.54 9.32 -0.72
CA PHE A 648 15.83 8.96 -0.12
C PHE A 648 16.13 9.78 1.15
N CYS A 649 15.92 11.10 1.13
CA CYS A 649 16.11 11.95 2.31
C CYS A 649 15.18 11.53 3.46
N SER A 650 13.92 11.23 3.17
CA SER A 650 12.93 10.73 4.14
C SER A 650 13.41 9.44 4.79
N LEU A 651 13.92 8.49 4.00
CA LEU A 651 14.46 7.22 4.50
C LEU A 651 15.66 7.42 5.43
N VAL A 652 16.57 8.35 5.11
CA VAL A 652 17.72 8.67 5.96
C VAL A 652 17.29 9.33 7.27
N ILE A 653 16.25 10.18 7.25
CA ILE A 653 15.70 10.80 8.46
C ILE A 653 14.94 9.80 9.32
N GLU A 654 14.19 8.87 8.72
CA GLU A 654 13.53 7.77 9.44
C GLU A 654 14.56 6.95 10.21
N LEU A 655 15.68 6.61 9.56
CA LEU A 655 16.80 5.92 10.21
C LEU A 655 17.40 6.74 11.36
N ASP A 656 17.61 8.05 11.18
CA ASP A 656 18.15 8.91 12.24
C ASP A 656 17.22 9.01 13.46
N ASN A 657 15.91 9.19 13.23
CA ASN A 657 14.90 9.22 14.29
C ASN A 657 14.85 7.90 15.06
N LEU A 658 14.96 6.77 14.36
CA LEU A 658 15.03 5.47 15.00
C LEU A 658 16.29 5.31 15.86
N ASN A 659 17.44 5.76 15.37
CA ASN A 659 18.68 5.71 16.17
C ASN A 659 18.61 6.62 17.41
N ALA A 660 17.93 7.76 17.32
CA ALA A 660 17.66 8.61 18.48
C ALA A 660 16.76 7.89 19.49
N SER A 661 15.68 7.25 19.03
CA SER A 661 14.78 6.46 19.89
C SER A 661 15.52 5.32 20.59
N ILE A 662 16.41 4.61 19.89
CA ILE A 662 17.23 3.53 20.48
C ILE A 662 18.17 4.12 21.55
N ALA A 663 18.83 5.24 21.26
CA ALA A 663 19.74 5.87 22.21
C ALA A 663 19.03 6.36 23.48
N ASP A 664 17.83 6.92 23.34
CA ASP A 664 17.00 7.37 24.46
C ASP A 664 16.57 6.19 25.34
N ASP A 665 16.13 5.08 24.73
CA ASP A 665 15.72 3.86 25.44
C ASP A 665 16.89 3.31 26.30
N TYR A 666 18.11 3.26 25.75
CA TYR A 666 19.30 2.88 26.52
C TYR A 666 19.62 3.82 27.69
N THR A 667 19.34 5.12 27.57
CA THR A 667 19.56 6.06 28.67
C THR A 667 18.54 5.92 29.79
N ASP A 668 17.29 5.59 29.47
CA ASP A 668 16.25 5.36 30.48
C ASP A 668 16.53 4.08 31.29
N TYR A 669 16.99 2.99 30.66
CA TYR A 669 17.38 1.77 31.38
C TYR A 669 18.55 1.97 32.35
N MET A 670 19.51 2.85 32.02
CA MET A 670 20.66 3.14 32.89
C MET A 670 20.29 4.03 34.08
N ASN A 671 19.17 4.75 34.01
CA ASN A 671 18.70 5.66 35.05
C ASN A 671 17.66 5.02 36.00
N ASP A 672 17.03 3.91 35.61
CA ASP A 672 15.99 3.23 36.40
C ASP A 672 16.54 2.17 37.38
N ASP A 673 17.84 1.82 37.31
CA ASP A 673 18.48 0.91 38.29
C ASP A 673 18.90 1.66 39.56
N GLY A 674 17.90 2.03 40.36
CA GLY A 674 18.05 2.67 41.65
C GLY A 674 18.57 1.76 42.77
N SER A 675 19.81 1.24 42.68
CA SER A 675 20.60 0.82 43.87
C SER A 675 22.01 0.30 43.56
N ASP A 676 23.06 1.14 43.74
CA ASP A 676 24.29 0.91 44.54
C ASP A 676 25.48 1.78 44.04
N PRO A 677 26.28 2.42 44.92
CA PRO A 677 27.33 3.37 44.53
C PRO A 677 28.65 2.70 44.10
N ALA A 678 28.64 1.42 43.67
CA ALA A 678 29.84 0.70 43.25
C ALA A 678 30.18 0.84 41.74
N GLY A 679 29.31 1.47 40.95
CA GLY A 679 29.48 1.65 39.50
C GLY A 679 30.22 2.93 39.06
N ALA A 680 30.70 3.77 39.98
CA ALA A 680 31.27 5.08 39.65
C ALA A 680 32.58 5.05 38.83
N ALA A 681 33.21 3.87 38.65
CA ALA A 681 34.46 3.75 37.90
C ALA A 681 34.28 3.59 36.38
N THR A 682 33.07 3.28 35.89
CA THR A 682 32.78 3.21 34.43
C THR A 682 32.19 4.50 33.88
N GLN A 683 31.72 5.41 34.73
CA GLN A 683 31.11 6.69 34.33
C GLN A 683 32.13 7.70 33.79
N GLU A 684 33.39 7.67 34.28
CA GLU A 684 34.46 8.55 33.77
C GLU A 684 35.07 8.08 32.43
N ALA A 685 34.86 6.82 32.02
CA ALA A 685 35.37 6.31 30.74
C ALA A 685 34.47 6.66 29.54
N TYR A 686 33.14 6.74 29.76
CA TYR A 686 32.18 7.09 28.70
C TYR A 686 31.97 8.60 28.52
N ALA A 687 32.02 9.38 29.60
CA ALA A 687 31.83 10.84 29.52
C ALA A 687 33.03 11.59 28.87
N ASN A 688 34.24 11.02 28.94
CA ASN A 688 35.46 11.66 28.42
C ASN A 688 35.79 11.33 26.95
N ALA A 689 34.98 10.49 26.29
CA ALA A 689 35.27 10.04 24.92
C ALA A 689 34.79 11.00 23.84
N GLY A 690 33.81 11.90 24.10
CA GLY A 690 33.36 12.90 23.13
C GLY A 690 33.03 12.36 21.73
N ILE A 691 32.65 11.08 21.62
CA ILE A 691 32.39 10.41 20.34
C ILE A 691 30.90 10.60 20.03
N PRO A 692 30.53 11.37 18.98
CA PRO A 692 29.14 11.45 18.57
C PRO A 692 28.67 10.05 18.16
N ASN A 693 27.49 9.66 18.65
CA ASN A 693 26.77 8.48 18.17
C ASN A 693 26.62 8.62 16.64
N ILE A 694 27.21 7.71 15.87
CA ILE A 694 27.15 7.76 14.41
C ILE A 694 25.82 7.11 13.99
N PRO A 695 24.89 7.84 13.36
CA PRO A 695 23.58 7.28 12.97
C PRO A 695 23.76 6.01 12.13
N GLY A 696 23.07 4.93 12.48
CA GLY A 696 23.05 3.65 11.77
C GLY A 696 24.26 2.74 11.98
N MET A 697 25.21 3.10 12.85
CA MET A 697 26.28 2.18 13.28
C MET A 697 25.87 1.39 14.53
N PRO A 698 26.38 0.16 14.72
CA PRO A 698 26.18 -0.55 15.97
C PRO A 698 26.77 0.18 17.16
N MET A 699 26.03 0.17 18.27
CA MET A 699 26.37 0.89 19.50
C MET A 699 27.61 0.26 20.17
N GLY A 700 28.55 1.09 20.63
CA GLY A 700 29.51 0.69 21.68
C GLY A 700 30.96 0.36 21.32
N LEU A 701 31.55 0.90 20.24
CA LEU A 701 33.00 0.74 20.02
C LEU A 701 33.75 2.08 19.80
N PRO A 702 34.89 2.31 20.49
CA PRO A 702 35.76 3.44 20.19
C PRO A 702 36.40 3.27 18.81
N MET A 703 36.32 4.31 17.99
CA MET A 703 37.09 4.40 16.75
C MET A 703 38.59 4.20 17.08
N PRO A 704 39.34 3.40 16.29
CA PRO A 704 40.79 3.28 16.48
C PRO A 704 41.43 4.67 16.42
N GLY A 705 42.02 5.09 17.54
CA GLY A 705 42.54 6.43 17.74
C GLY A 705 43.61 6.79 16.71
N TYR A 706 43.38 7.88 15.98
CA TYR A 706 44.47 8.66 15.41
C TYR A 706 45.13 9.42 16.56
N ALA A 707 46.29 8.95 17.01
CA ALA A 707 47.18 9.77 17.82
C ALA A 707 47.63 10.97 16.97
N PRO A 708 47.33 12.23 17.34
CA PRO A 708 47.93 13.36 16.67
C PRO A 708 49.42 13.37 17.00
N ALA A 709 50.25 13.47 15.95
CA ALA A 709 51.69 13.60 16.08
C ALA A 709 52.00 14.76 17.05
N ALA A 710 52.74 14.42 18.12
CA ALA A 710 53.29 15.38 19.04
C ALA A 710 54.17 16.38 18.26
N ASN A 711 53.76 17.65 18.23
CA ASN A 711 54.63 18.73 17.80
C ASN A 711 54.80 19.69 18.98
N GLY A 712 56.04 19.76 19.46
CA GLY A 712 56.43 20.54 20.61
C GLY A 712 56.37 22.04 20.36
N ASN A 713 55.90 22.74 21.39
CA ASN A 713 56.44 23.97 21.96
C ASN A 713 57.05 25.03 21.00
N GLY A 714 56.40 26.18 20.89
CA GLY A 714 56.92 27.36 20.20
C GLY A 714 56.12 28.63 20.47
N ASN A 715 56.42 29.27 21.59
CA ASN A 715 55.95 30.56 22.07
C ASN A 715 56.23 31.72 21.09
N SER A 716 55.25 32.56 20.73
CA SER A 716 55.42 34.02 20.56
C SER A 716 54.12 34.74 20.18
N SER A 717 53.96 35.92 20.77
CA SER A 717 52.91 36.92 20.57
C SER A 717 52.88 37.57 19.18
N SER A 718 51.72 38.10 18.79
CA SER A 718 51.49 39.56 18.60
C SER A 718 50.32 39.89 17.65
N ASN A 719 49.65 41.00 18.00
CA ASN A 719 48.69 41.85 17.28
C ASN A 719 48.57 41.72 15.75
N GLY A 720 47.34 41.90 15.25
CA GLY A 720 47.12 42.30 13.85
C GLY A 720 45.65 42.43 13.45
N SER A 721 45.15 43.66 13.51
CA SER A 721 43.87 44.13 12.95
C SER A 721 43.80 43.97 11.41
N ALA A 722 42.59 43.69 10.89
CA ALA A 722 41.90 44.44 9.82
C ALA A 722 41.19 43.57 8.75
N ASN A 723 39.89 43.86 8.60
CA ASN A 723 39.11 44.01 7.37
C ASN A 723 39.41 43.18 6.12
N GLY A 724 38.35 42.59 5.56
CA GLY A 724 38.05 42.78 4.13
C GLY A 724 37.43 41.60 3.39
N LYS A 725 36.13 41.73 3.13
CA LYS A 725 35.43 41.46 1.85
C LYS A 725 35.65 40.12 1.14
N GLY A 726 34.53 39.38 1.00
CA GLY A 726 33.98 38.87 -0.27
C GLY A 726 34.82 37.89 -1.08
N TRP A 727 34.24 36.76 -1.48
CA TRP A 727 33.57 36.59 -2.78
C TRP A 727 33.00 35.17 -2.86
N ASP A 728 31.87 35.11 -3.56
CA ASP A 728 31.20 33.98 -4.19
C ASP A 728 32.00 32.68 -4.39
N PHE A 729 31.45 31.56 -3.91
CA PHE A 729 30.84 30.52 -4.75
C PHE A 729 29.92 29.62 -3.90
#